data_AF-A0A3C0AKR0-F1
#
_entry.id   AF-A0A3C0AKR0-F1
#
_cell.length_a   1.000
_cell.length_b   1.000
_cell.length_c   1.000
_cell.angle_alpha   90.00
_cell.angle_beta   90.00
_cell.angle_gamma   90.00
#
_symmetry.space_group_name_H-M   'P 1'
#
loop_
_entity.id
_entity.type
_entity.pdbx_description
1 polymer ?
#
loop_
_entity_poly.entity_id
_entity_poly.type
_entity_poly.pdbx_seq_one_letter_code
_entity_poly.pdbx_strand_id
1 'polypeptide(L)'
;MNKSAANDSAPLEDRPLYVQGAIVWLFLFSIIFISFTLPNSNPATSRWDVFTYLPVLLIDLVDPLPVENAPPSGWTYFPQRFPLVEIALTVLAGAWGLGILLTRLIKVPLKPFTAERTVFAYGVGISVVSLLTLGGGLLGILSQSLCYLVLILSAVVGFGSAIQESKQKTGAFFPFRFRLPETFGYEELFRIGCLILMTPFVLSMLLGSMLPSTDYDVLEYHFGGPKEYYQQGYIGFLPHNVYTSFPFLTEMLTLLAMTLKADWFSGAQAGKLILMTFSLFSALAVFATARRWFGSHAGWLAVTILLTTPWTYRISIIAYTEGALSYYLIASLLSLILAIEVLLNWSRSESPEDANSQTIGTDTPPSLWAFTCLTGFLSGSAMACKYPGVLSVVIPLGMTLLGFSWVLLNQNKKQRHTVTLKLGVLFSIGTLFAIGPWLLKNLVETGNPVYPLLYSVFGGTDLSEALNQKWKGGHSPKDHNPVDLAIKFIDVTFKSDWLSPLLFSLAPLAFLKHQHRRLIFWLWIYVGFLFITWWLFTHRIDRFWIPMIPVVSVLAGIGATWCSRTIWKVSLSAAICLAVLFNLGIATSGLSGNNAYLDDMNHAQKFALAMTGPEILQLNEMKLKPDQVVLSIGDAELFYAEFPVIYSTVFDEDIFKQWTAQLEPDVPDRSLKMKPAQEIEEKFKAEHIAYVYVNWAEVLRYRLPGSYGYTDYVTPARFQQLIQSGVLEPPLPNRFSYRKLDSFRKEDLEALLEWAPELVVERDGERYFITAQIFPVATSQ
;
A
#
# COMPACT_ATOMS: atom_id res chain seq x y z
N MET A 1 -35.49 46.20 -26.19
CA MET A 1 -34.50 45.12 -26.37
C MET A 1 -33.11 45.72 -26.25
N ASN A 2 -32.46 45.63 -25.08
CA ASN A 2 -31.04 45.98 -24.90
C ASN A 2 -30.56 45.35 -23.58
N LYS A 3 -30.26 44.06 -23.64
CA LYS A 3 -29.54 43.30 -22.60
C LYS A 3 -28.76 42.21 -23.33
N SER A 4 -27.50 42.47 -23.69
CA SER A 4 -26.49 41.45 -24.02
C SER A 4 -25.25 42.11 -24.65
N ALA A 5 -24.42 42.78 -23.84
CA ALA A 5 -23.05 43.11 -24.26
C ALA A 5 -22.10 43.27 -23.07
N ALA A 6 -22.62 43.58 -21.88
CA ALA A 6 -21.79 43.79 -20.69
C ALA A 6 -21.37 42.51 -19.94
N ASN A 7 -21.81 41.32 -20.37
CA ASN A 7 -21.54 40.06 -19.65
C ASN A 7 -20.38 39.23 -20.23
N ASP A 8 -19.80 39.64 -21.36
CA ASP A 8 -18.72 38.87 -21.99
C ASP A 8 -17.31 39.27 -21.53
N SER A 9 -17.17 40.34 -20.74
CA SER A 9 -15.88 40.80 -20.19
C SER A 9 -15.54 40.25 -18.81
N ALA A 10 -16.47 39.55 -18.14
CA ALA A 10 -16.17 38.88 -16.87
C ALA A 10 -15.38 37.59 -17.14
N PRO A 11 -14.35 37.26 -16.31
CA PRO A 11 -13.70 35.96 -16.34
C PRO A 11 -14.74 34.84 -16.37
N LEU A 12 -14.48 33.74 -17.08
CA LEU A 12 -15.36 32.58 -17.16
C LEU A 12 -15.74 32.05 -15.76
N GLU A 13 -14.82 32.20 -14.80
CA GLU A 13 -14.95 31.90 -13.36
C GLU A 13 -16.08 32.71 -12.66
N ASP A 14 -16.54 33.81 -13.28
CA ASP A 14 -17.56 34.73 -12.75
C ASP A 14 -18.89 34.66 -13.51
N ARG A 15 -19.07 33.76 -14.48
CA ARG A 15 -20.34 33.65 -15.21
C ARG A 15 -21.35 32.79 -14.42
N PRO A 16 -22.56 33.31 -14.09
CA PRO A 16 -23.55 32.60 -13.28
C PRO A 16 -23.92 31.19 -13.79
N LEU A 17 -23.92 31.00 -15.11
CA LEU A 17 -24.25 29.73 -15.76
C LEU A 17 -23.31 28.59 -15.34
N TYR A 18 -21.99 28.84 -15.30
CA TYR A 18 -21.01 27.81 -14.91
C TYR A 18 -21.14 27.44 -13.44
N VAL A 19 -21.44 28.42 -12.58
CA VAL A 19 -21.62 28.18 -11.14
C VAL A 19 -22.88 27.36 -10.88
N GLN A 20 -23.99 27.69 -11.55
CA GLN A 20 -25.22 26.89 -11.48
C GLN A 20 -24.98 25.47 -12.02
N GLY A 21 -24.30 25.34 -13.16
CA GLY A 21 -23.95 24.03 -13.74
C GLY A 21 -23.08 23.19 -12.81
N ALA A 22 -22.07 23.78 -12.16
CA ALA A 22 -21.21 23.09 -11.19
C ALA A 22 -21.98 22.64 -9.95
N ILE A 23 -22.93 23.45 -9.44
CA ILE A 23 -23.78 23.07 -8.30
C ILE A 23 -24.72 21.92 -8.69
N VAL A 24 -25.35 21.99 -9.87
CA VAL A 24 -26.20 20.90 -10.39
C VAL A 24 -25.38 19.62 -10.56
N TRP A 25 -24.16 19.73 -11.09
CA TRP A 25 -23.23 18.61 -11.21
C TRP A 25 -22.92 17.95 -9.85
N LEU A 26 -22.54 18.74 -8.83
CA LEU A 26 -22.28 18.20 -7.49
C LEU A 26 -23.49 17.48 -6.90
N PHE A 27 -24.68 18.05 -7.09
CA PHE A 27 -25.92 17.46 -6.62
C PHE A 27 -26.23 16.13 -7.32
N LEU A 28 -26.19 16.10 -8.65
CA LEU A 28 -26.43 14.88 -9.44
C LEU A 28 -25.39 13.80 -9.16
N PHE A 29 -24.11 14.18 -9.07
CA PHE A 29 -23.04 13.23 -8.72
C PHE A 29 -23.29 12.60 -7.35
N SER A 30 -23.69 13.40 -6.36
CA SER A 30 -23.97 12.91 -5.01
C SER A 30 -25.16 11.95 -4.99
N ILE A 31 -26.22 12.23 -5.76
CA ILE A 31 -27.36 11.31 -5.92
C ILE A 31 -26.91 9.97 -6.51
N ILE A 32 -26.14 10.00 -7.59
CA ILE A 32 -25.64 8.78 -8.24
C ILE A 32 -24.75 8.01 -7.28
N PHE A 33 -23.82 8.69 -6.60
CA PHE A 33 -22.93 8.08 -5.62
C PHE A 33 -23.72 7.36 -4.51
N ILE A 34 -24.68 8.03 -3.89
CA ILE A 34 -25.45 7.44 -2.78
C ILE A 34 -26.41 6.32 -3.26
N SER A 35 -26.80 6.31 -4.54
CA SER A 35 -27.67 5.26 -5.11
C SER A 35 -27.02 3.87 -5.17
N PHE A 36 -25.69 3.79 -5.08
CA PHE A 36 -24.97 2.51 -5.03
C PHE A 36 -24.90 1.97 -3.59
N THR A 37 -24.92 0.64 -3.47
CA THR A 37 -24.55 -0.06 -2.23
C THR A 37 -23.02 -0.15 -2.10
N LEU A 38 -22.55 -0.54 -0.92
CA LEU A 38 -21.18 -1.01 -0.72
C LEU A 38 -21.06 -2.43 -1.30
N PRO A 39 -20.43 -2.63 -2.47
CA PRO A 39 -20.38 -3.94 -3.13
C PRO A 39 -19.74 -5.07 -2.32
N ASN A 40 -18.76 -4.79 -1.45
CA ASN A 40 -18.04 -5.86 -0.73
C ASN A 40 -18.52 -6.07 0.72
N SER A 41 -19.60 -5.41 1.16
CA SER A 41 -20.22 -5.74 2.44
C SER A 41 -21.17 -6.93 2.29
N ASN A 42 -21.25 -7.81 3.29
CA ASN A 42 -22.14 -8.95 3.29
C ASN A 42 -23.05 -8.95 4.55
N PRO A 43 -24.37 -8.70 4.42
CA PRO A 43 -25.09 -8.36 3.19
C PRO A 43 -24.70 -6.98 2.63
N ALA A 44 -25.02 -6.73 1.36
CA ALA A 44 -24.75 -5.44 0.72
C ALA A 44 -25.45 -4.29 1.47
N THR A 45 -24.65 -3.35 1.98
CA THR A 45 -25.10 -2.25 2.83
C THR A 45 -25.39 -1.04 1.97
N SER A 46 -26.51 -0.36 2.19
CA SER A 46 -26.81 0.88 1.48
C SER A 46 -25.88 1.98 1.98
N ARG A 47 -25.42 2.87 1.10
CA ARG A 47 -24.66 4.06 1.52
C ARG A 47 -25.51 5.01 2.38
N TRP A 48 -26.84 4.95 2.27
CA TRP A 48 -27.74 5.65 3.19
C TRP A 48 -27.64 5.14 4.62
N ASP A 49 -27.39 3.84 4.82
CA ASP A 49 -27.32 3.24 6.15
C ASP A 49 -26.12 3.79 6.93
N VAL A 50 -25.03 4.13 6.25
CA VAL A 50 -23.86 4.76 6.88
C VAL A 50 -24.24 6.06 7.58
N PHE A 51 -25.12 6.87 6.97
CA PHE A 51 -25.61 8.11 7.58
C PHE A 51 -26.54 7.86 8.77
N THR A 52 -27.36 6.82 8.72
CA THR A 52 -28.30 6.50 9.81
C THR A 52 -27.57 5.95 11.04
N TYR A 53 -26.51 5.16 10.84
CA TYR A 53 -25.69 4.62 11.93
C TYR A 53 -24.61 5.57 12.44
N LEU A 54 -24.24 6.62 11.69
CA LEU A 54 -23.17 7.55 12.06
C LEU A 54 -23.29 8.11 13.49
N PRO A 55 -24.45 8.59 13.98
CA PRO A 55 -24.54 9.11 15.34
C PRO A 55 -24.22 8.04 16.40
N VAL A 56 -24.69 6.80 16.19
CA VAL A 56 -24.42 5.69 17.10
C VAL A 56 -22.93 5.33 17.08
N LEU A 57 -22.33 5.23 15.89
CA LEU A 57 -20.90 4.94 15.73
C LEU A 57 -20.01 5.98 16.42
N LEU A 58 -20.34 7.27 16.28
CA LEU A 58 -19.56 8.34 16.90
C LEU A 58 -19.73 8.39 18.42
N ILE A 59 -20.92 8.08 18.94
CA ILE A 59 -21.14 7.98 20.39
C ILE A 59 -20.38 6.78 20.96
N ASP A 60 -20.44 5.63 20.28
CA ASP A 60 -19.80 4.39 20.74
C ASP A 60 -18.27 4.51 20.84
N LEU A 61 -17.64 5.34 19.99
CA LEU A 61 -16.20 5.67 20.09
C LEU A 61 -15.82 6.48 21.33
N VAL A 62 -16.75 7.27 21.88
CA VAL A 62 -16.51 8.18 23.01
C VAL A 62 -16.98 7.57 24.32
N ASP A 63 -18.16 6.96 24.31
CA ASP A 63 -18.84 6.34 25.44
C ASP A 63 -19.54 5.06 24.95
N PRO A 64 -18.80 3.94 24.83
CA PRO A 64 -19.34 2.70 24.29
C PRO A 64 -20.47 2.18 25.17
N LEU A 65 -21.51 1.63 24.55
CA LEU A 65 -22.61 1.04 25.30
C LEU A 65 -22.07 -0.12 26.16
N PRO A 66 -22.52 -0.27 27.43
CA PRO A 66 -22.05 -1.33 28.28
C PRO A 66 -22.48 -2.70 27.73
N VAL A 67 -21.52 -3.46 27.18
CA VAL A 67 -21.72 -4.82 26.71
C VAL A 67 -21.30 -5.81 27.81
N GLU A 68 -22.11 -6.85 28.01
CA GLU A 68 -21.76 -7.95 28.91
C GLU A 68 -20.50 -8.66 28.38
N ASN A 69 -19.46 -8.76 29.20
CA ASN A 69 -18.12 -9.25 28.81
C ASN A 69 -17.41 -8.41 27.74
N ALA A 70 -17.58 -7.08 27.76
CA ALA A 70 -16.85 -6.17 26.88
C ALA A 70 -15.33 -6.43 26.93
N PRO A 71 -14.64 -6.37 25.77
CA PRO A 71 -13.19 -6.49 25.72
C PRO A 71 -12.54 -5.38 26.58
N PRO A 72 -11.43 -5.69 27.28
CA PRO A 72 -10.70 -4.67 28.03
C PRO A 72 -10.22 -3.58 27.08
N SER A 73 -10.77 -2.37 27.22
CA SER A 73 -10.55 -1.24 26.31
C SER A 73 -10.61 0.10 27.04
N GLY A 74 -10.13 1.16 26.39
CA GLY A 74 -10.22 2.55 26.88
C GLY A 74 -8.88 3.22 27.13
N TRP A 75 -8.92 4.48 27.56
CA TRP A 75 -7.73 5.34 27.71
C TRP A 75 -6.66 4.80 28.66
N THR A 76 -7.03 3.95 29.62
CA THR A 76 -6.08 3.26 30.51
C THR A 76 -5.07 2.41 29.74
N TYR A 77 -5.45 1.87 28.57
CA TYR A 77 -4.58 1.06 27.72
C TYR A 77 -3.79 1.90 26.70
N PHE A 78 -4.12 3.18 26.50
CA PHE A 78 -3.45 4.05 25.54
C PHE A 78 -1.92 4.10 25.71
N PRO A 79 -1.34 4.11 26.94
CA PRO A 79 0.12 4.08 27.12
C PRO A 79 0.84 2.87 26.50
N GLN A 80 0.14 1.74 26.25
CA GLN A 80 0.74 0.57 25.59
C GLN A 80 1.24 0.87 24.16
N ARG A 81 0.81 1.98 23.56
CA ARG A 81 1.18 2.42 22.22
C ARG A 81 2.49 3.20 22.17
N PHE A 82 2.93 3.78 23.29
CA PHE A 82 4.11 4.65 23.32
C PHE A 82 5.41 3.98 22.84
N PRO A 83 5.71 2.70 23.18
CA PRO A 83 6.88 2.02 22.64
C PRO A 83 6.85 1.91 21.11
N LEU A 84 5.67 1.71 20.51
CA LEU A 84 5.53 1.64 19.05
C LEU A 84 5.82 2.99 18.40
N VAL A 85 5.30 4.06 19.00
CA VAL A 85 5.52 5.44 18.56
C VAL A 85 6.99 5.82 18.67
N GLU A 86 7.69 5.43 19.73
CA GLU A 86 9.13 5.68 19.90
C GLU A 86 9.96 5.07 18.77
N ILE A 87 9.69 3.82 18.41
CA ILE A 87 10.38 3.12 17.32
C ILE A 87 10.11 3.85 16.00
N ALA A 88 8.85 4.17 15.70
CA ALA A 88 8.49 4.87 14.48
C ALA A 88 9.15 6.25 14.40
N LEU A 89 9.14 7.05 15.47
CA LEU A 89 9.79 8.36 15.51
C LEU A 89 11.31 8.27 15.30
N THR A 90 11.95 7.25 15.85
CA THR A 90 13.39 7.01 15.67
C THR A 90 13.72 6.76 14.20
N VAL A 91 12.95 5.88 13.53
CA VAL A 91 13.12 5.61 12.10
C VAL A 91 12.85 6.86 11.27
N LEU A 92 11.77 7.58 11.54
CA LEU A 92 11.39 8.79 10.80
C LEU A 92 12.43 9.92 10.95
N ALA A 93 12.97 10.12 12.16
CA ALA A 93 14.00 11.12 12.41
C ALA A 93 15.32 10.75 11.69
N GLY A 94 15.73 9.49 11.77
CA GLY A 94 16.93 8.99 11.08
C GLY A 94 16.80 9.09 9.55
N ALA A 95 15.65 8.64 9.01
CA ALA A 95 15.33 8.75 7.60
C ALA A 95 15.32 10.21 7.13
N TRP A 96 14.59 11.09 7.81
CA TRP A 96 14.56 12.52 7.46
C TRP A 96 15.97 13.14 7.49
N GLY A 97 16.76 12.85 8.52
CA GLY A 97 18.13 13.34 8.64
C GLY A 97 19.02 12.90 7.47
N LEU A 98 18.99 11.60 7.13
CA LEU A 98 19.71 11.05 5.98
C LEU A 98 19.24 11.68 4.66
N GLY A 99 17.93 11.85 4.50
CA GLY A 99 17.32 12.51 3.36
C GLY A 99 17.76 13.96 3.19
N ILE A 100 17.89 14.73 4.27
CA ILE A 100 18.43 16.10 4.24
C ILE A 100 19.88 16.09 3.73
N LEU A 101 20.72 15.19 4.25
CA LEU A 101 22.12 15.09 3.84
C LEU A 101 22.24 14.75 2.35
N LEU A 102 21.49 13.75 1.87
CA LEU A 102 21.54 13.31 0.49
C LEU A 102 20.98 14.36 -0.47
N THR A 103 19.83 14.96 -0.15
CA THR A 103 19.26 16.03 -0.98
C THR A 103 20.17 17.27 -1.03
N ARG A 104 20.98 17.52 0.02
CA ARG A 104 22.00 18.58 0.03
C ARG A 104 23.21 18.17 -0.81
N LEU A 105 23.64 16.91 -0.73
CA LEU A 105 24.74 16.34 -1.52
C LEU A 105 24.47 16.45 -3.03
N ILE A 106 23.26 16.09 -3.49
CA ILE A 106 22.85 16.24 -4.90
C ILE A 106 22.45 17.68 -5.27
N LYS A 107 22.64 18.65 -4.35
CA LYS A 107 22.42 20.10 -4.56
C LYS A 107 21.00 20.46 -5.02
N VAL A 108 19.97 19.79 -4.49
CA VAL A 108 18.57 20.17 -4.78
C VAL A 108 18.35 21.65 -4.38
N PRO A 109 17.88 22.52 -5.29
CA PRO A 109 17.88 23.98 -5.13
C PRO A 109 16.70 24.48 -4.29
N LEU A 110 16.34 23.75 -3.24
CA LEU A 110 15.28 24.11 -2.31
C LEU A 110 15.87 24.45 -0.94
N LYS A 111 15.21 25.34 -0.21
CA LYS A 111 15.62 25.64 1.17
C LYS A 111 15.24 24.46 2.08
N PRO A 112 16.05 24.15 3.11
CA PRO A 112 15.65 23.18 4.12
C PRO A 112 14.33 23.63 4.77
N PHE A 113 13.50 22.67 5.19
CA PHE A 113 12.18 22.88 5.81
C PHE A 113 11.05 23.43 4.92
N THR A 114 11.28 23.68 3.63
CA THR A 114 10.17 23.89 2.68
C THR A 114 9.37 22.61 2.50
N ALA A 115 8.05 22.70 2.22
CA ALA A 115 7.18 21.53 2.07
C ALA A 115 7.73 20.56 1.00
N GLU A 116 8.13 21.11 -0.14
CA GLU A 116 8.75 20.39 -1.25
C GLU A 116 10.03 19.66 -0.81
N ARG A 117 10.91 20.37 -0.08
CA ARG A 117 12.17 19.77 0.39
C ARG A 117 11.93 18.71 1.46
N THR A 118 10.96 18.89 2.34
CA THR A 118 10.58 17.91 3.37
C THR A 118 10.01 16.65 2.74
N VAL A 119 9.17 16.79 1.71
CA VAL A 119 8.70 15.65 0.89
C VAL A 119 9.88 14.89 0.33
N PHE A 120 10.80 15.56 -0.37
CA PHE A 120 11.94 14.87 -0.98
C PHE A 120 12.91 14.26 0.03
N ALA A 121 13.18 14.95 1.14
CA ALA A 121 14.03 14.42 2.21
C ALA A 121 13.42 13.16 2.82
N TYR A 122 12.11 13.15 3.11
CA TYR A 122 11.44 11.95 3.62
C TYR A 122 11.56 10.78 2.64
N GLY A 123 11.22 10.97 1.36
CA GLY A 123 11.24 9.89 0.36
C GLY A 123 12.63 9.35 0.06
N VAL A 124 13.63 10.23 -0.06
CA VAL A 124 15.03 9.81 -0.22
C VAL A 124 15.50 9.08 1.03
N GLY A 125 15.22 9.65 2.20
CA GLY A 125 15.63 9.12 3.49
C GLY A 125 15.09 7.73 3.77
N ILE A 126 13.78 7.55 3.64
CA ILE A 126 13.12 6.28 3.98
C ILE A 126 13.46 5.17 2.98
N SER A 127 13.63 5.50 1.70
CA SER A 127 14.14 4.56 0.68
C SER A 127 15.56 4.11 1.00
N VAL A 128 16.47 5.02 1.35
CA VAL A 128 17.85 4.65 1.69
C VAL A 128 17.92 3.89 3.01
N VAL A 129 17.12 4.23 4.03
CA VAL A 129 17.02 3.44 5.25
C VAL A 129 16.56 2.01 4.95
N SER A 130 15.57 1.83 4.08
CA SER A 130 15.13 0.52 3.61
C SER A 130 16.26 -0.27 2.91
N LEU A 131 17.04 0.39 2.04
CA LEU A 131 18.21 -0.23 1.40
C LEU A 131 19.35 -0.56 2.37
N LEU A 132 19.56 0.26 3.40
CA LEU A 132 20.53 -0.04 4.46
C LEU A 132 20.09 -1.26 5.28
N THR A 133 18.79 -1.39 5.57
CA THR A 133 18.24 -2.59 6.21
C THR A 133 18.41 -3.81 5.32
N LEU A 134 18.11 -3.71 4.02
CA LEU A 134 18.35 -4.79 3.06
C LEU A 134 19.82 -5.22 3.06
N GLY A 135 20.75 -4.27 2.89
CA GLY A 135 22.18 -4.55 2.86
C GLY A 135 22.70 -5.14 4.17
N GLY A 136 22.27 -4.59 5.31
CA GLY A 136 22.62 -5.12 6.62
C GLY A 136 22.04 -6.50 6.89
N GLY A 137 20.82 -6.76 6.40
CA GLY A 137 20.14 -8.05 6.53
C GLY A 137 20.78 -9.12 5.66
N LEU A 138 21.14 -8.81 4.42
CA LEU A 138 21.90 -9.71 3.55
C LEU A 138 23.27 -10.08 4.13
N LEU A 139 23.89 -9.17 4.89
CA LEU A 139 25.16 -9.41 5.57
C LEU A 139 25.00 -10.09 6.94
N GLY A 140 23.77 -10.25 7.46
CA GLY A 140 23.51 -10.79 8.79
C GLY A 140 24.03 -9.93 9.95
N ILE A 141 24.16 -8.61 9.75
CA ILE A 141 24.72 -7.68 10.76
C ILE A 141 23.68 -6.80 11.45
N LEU A 142 22.39 -6.99 11.15
CA LEU A 142 21.32 -6.23 11.78
C LEU A 142 21.29 -6.53 13.28
N SER A 143 21.56 -5.51 14.09
CA SER A 143 21.45 -5.57 15.54
C SER A 143 20.77 -4.31 16.05
N GLN A 144 20.09 -4.43 17.19
CA GLN A 144 19.39 -3.31 17.81
C GLN A 144 20.30 -2.08 17.98
N SER A 145 21.50 -2.28 18.54
CA SER A 145 22.47 -1.20 18.80
C SER A 145 22.97 -0.54 17.52
N LEU A 146 23.29 -1.31 16.48
CA LEU A 146 23.74 -0.77 15.20
C LEU A 146 22.65 0.07 14.54
N CYS A 147 21.42 -0.43 14.51
CA CYS A 147 20.27 0.26 13.92
C CYS A 147 20.00 1.60 14.64
N TYR A 148 19.96 1.61 15.98
CA TYR A 148 19.83 2.86 16.75
C TYR A 148 20.98 3.83 16.48
N LEU A 149 22.23 3.35 16.47
CA LEU A 149 23.40 4.19 16.22
C LEU A 149 23.31 4.90 14.87
N VAL A 150 23.01 4.15 13.80
CA VAL A 150 22.91 4.68 12.43
C VAL A 150 21.78 5.70 12.32
N LEU A 151 20.60 5.40 12.88
CA LEU A 151 19.44 6.29 12.80
C LEU A 151 19.63 7.56 13.62
N ILE A 152 20.11 7.46 14.86
CA ILE A 152 20.37 8.61 15.73
C ILE A 152 21.46 9.49 15.14
N LEU A 153 22.56 8.90 14.65
CA LEU A 153 23.63 9.67 14.01
C LEU A 153 23.12 10.39 12.76
N SER A 154 22.34 9.71 11.91
CA SER A 154 21.72 10.30 10.73
C SER A 154 20.79 11.47 11.08
N ALA A 155 19.98 11.31 12.13
CA ALA A 155 19.10 12.35 12.64
C ALA A 155 19.89 13.58 13.13
N VAL A 156 20.89 13.38 13.99
CA VAL A 156 21.70 14.46 14.59
C VAL A 156 22.51 15.20 13.51
N VAL A 157 23.22 14.48 12.66
CA VAL A 157 24.05 15.07 11.58
C VAL A 157 23.15 15.75 10.54
N GLY A 158 22.03 15.13 10.16
CA GLY A 158 21.05 15.70 9.24
C GLY A 158 20.43 16.98 9.78
N PHE A 159 20.04 17.00 11.06
CA PHE A 159 19.49 18.20 11.71
C PHE A 159 20.52 19.33 11.78
N GLY A 160 21.76 19.03 12.19
CA GLY A 160 22.86 20.01 12.19
C GLY A 160 23.13 20.58 10.80
N SER A 161 23.11 19.73 9.77
CA SER A 161 23.25 20.13 8.36
C SER A 161 22.10 21.03 7.90
N ALA A 162 20.85 20.70 8.25
CA ALA A 162 19.66 21.51 7.90
C ALA A 162 19.74 22.92 8.51
N ILE A 163 20.14 23.02 9.77
CA ILE A 163 20.32 24.30 10.47
C ILE A 163 21.43 25.12 9.83
N GLN A 164 22.58 24.49 9.53
CA GLN A 164 23.69 25.18 8.88
C GLN A 164 23.29 25.72 7.50
N GLU A 165 22.60 24.91 6.70
CA GLU A 165 22.10 25.32 5.40
C GLU A 165 21.04 26.42 5.51
N SER A 166 20.15 26.35 6.51
CA SER A 166 19.18 27.40 6.81
C SER A 166 19.86 28.72 7.13
N LYS A 167 20.87 28.70 8.01
CA LYS A 167 21.66 29.88 8.37
C LYS A 167 22.34 30.49 7.15
N GLN A 168 22.92 29.67 6.27
CA GLN A 168 23.56 30.13 5.04
C GLN A 168 22.56 30.76 4.05
N LYS A 169 21.39 30.16 3.86
CA LYS A 169 20.40 30.60 2.85
C LYS A 169 19.44 31.68 3.32
N THR A 170 19.22 31.81 4.62
CA THR A 170 18.19 32.71 5.18
C THR A 170 18.71 33.68 6.24
N GLY A 171 19.95 33.51 6.70
CA GLY A 171 20.52 34.26 7.81
C GLY A 171 19.98 33.84 9.19
N ALA A 172 19.00 32.93 9.25
CA ALA A 172 18.38 32.45 10.49
C ALA A 172 18.64 30.96 10.74
N PHE A 173 18.90 30.62 12.00
CA PHE A 173 19.10 29.23 12.44
C PHE A 173 17.84 28.38 12.28
N PHE A 174 16.67 28.94 12.64
CA PHE A 174 15.38 28.31 12.44
C PHE A 174 14.48 29.20 11.57
N PRO A 175 13.85 28.65 10.52
CA PRO A 175 12.85 29.37 9.74
C PRO A 175 11.51 29.48 10.47
N PHE A 176 11.31 28.70 11.55
CA PHE A 176 10.07 28.70 12.33
C PHE A 176 10.02 29.93 13.24
N ARG A 177 9.28 30.95 12.82
CA ARG A 177 8.76 31.98 13.72
C ARG A 177 7.33 31.61 14.05
N PHE A 178 7.12 30.98 15.19
CA PHE A 178 5.77 30.79 15.71
C PHE A 178 5.25 32.16 16.16
N ARG A 179 4.42 32.78 15.34
CA ARG A 179 3.65 33.97 15.71
C ARG A 179 2.19 33.56 15.75
N LEU A 180 1.61 33.63 16.94
CA LEU A 180 0.16 33.54 17.08
C LEU A 180 -0.44 34.74 16.32
N PRO A 181 -1.49 34.54 15.51
CA PRO A 181 -2.19 35.65 14.89
C PRO A 181 -2.74 36.58 15.98
N GLU A 182 -2.49 37.89 15.85
CA GLU A 182 -3.08 38.88 16.76
C GLU A 182 -4.60 39.01 16.56
N THR A 183 -5.10 38.60 15.38
CA THR A 183 -6.52 38.52 15.05
C THR A 183 -6.82 37.24 14.24
N PHE A 184 -7.97 36.61 14.49
CA PHE A 184 -8.44 35.47 13.70
C PHE A 184 -9.19 35.96 12.47
N GLY A 185 -8.53 35.90 11.30
CA GLY A 185 -9.13 36.20 10.02
C GLY A 185 -9.80 34.98 9.37
N TYR A 186 -10.39 35.21 8.20
CA TYR A 186 -10.98 34.14 7.37
C TYR A 186 -9.97 33.05 7.02
N GLU A 187 -8.72 33.42 6.73
CA GLU A 187 -7.64 32.49 6.37
C GLU A 187 -7.32 31.53 7.52
N GLU A 188 -7.22 32.04 8.75
CA GLU A 188 -6.98 31.25 9.95
C GLU A 188 -8.15 30.31 10.22
N LEU A 189 -9.38 30.82 10.18
CA LEU A 189 -10.59 30.02 10.37
C LEU A 189 -10.73 28.91 9.31
N PHE A 190 -10.40 29.20 8.06
CA PHE A 190 -10.42 28.22 6.98
C PHE A 190 -9.40 27.09 7.22
N ARG A 191 -8.17 27.42 7.64
CA ARG A 191 -7.14 26.43 7.98
C ARG A 191 -7.54 25.59 9.19
N ILE A 192 -8.06 26.24 10.23
CA ILE A 192 -8.57 25.56 11.43
C ILE A 192 -9.72 24.61 11.04
N GLY A 193 -10.64 25.05 10.19
CA GLY A 193 -11.72 24.20 9.66
C GLY A 193 -11.19 22.97 8.94
N CYS A 194 -10.21 23.12 8.04
CA CYS A 194 -9.57 21.99 7.37
C CYS A 194 -8.88 21.04 8.38
N LEU A 195 -8.15 21.58 9.37
CA LEU A 195 -7.52 20.78 10.42
C LEU A 195 -8.54 20.00 11.25
N ILE A 196 -9.65 20.61 11.64
CA ILE A 196 -10.75 19.95 12.37
C ILE A 196 -11.32 18.79 11.53
N LEU A 197 -11.51 18.98 10.23
CA LEU A 197 -12.03 17.91 9.35
C LEU A 197 -11.07 16.74 9.20
N MET A 198 -9.75 17.00 9.15
CA MET A 198 -8.74 15.96 8.94
C MET A 198 -8.33 15.24 10.23
N THR A 199 -8.41 15.91 11.38
CA THR A 199 -7.89 15.39 12.65
C THR A 199 -8.48 14.03 13.04
N PRO A 200 -9.81 13.79 12.97
CA PRO A 200 -10.38 12.48 13.29
C PRO A 200 -9.79 11.36 12.43
N PHE A 201 -9.62 11.60 11.13
CA PHE A 201 -9.06 10.60 10.22
C PHE A 201 -7.60 10.30 10.52
N VAL A 202 -6.78 11.33 10.77
CA VAL A 202 -5.37 11.15 11.12
C VAL A 202 -5.22 10.42 12.46
N LEU A 203 -6.07 10.73 13.44
CA LEU A 203 -6.08 10.02 14.72
C LEU A 203 -6.50 8.55 14.54
N SER A 204 -7.55 8.28 13.75
CA SER A 204 -7.96 6.91 13.43
C SER A 204 -6.87 6.15 12.68
N MET A 205 -6.19 6.77 11.71
CA MET A 205 -5.04 6.17 11.01
C MET A 205 -3.92 5.83 11.99
N LEU A 206 -3.57 6.77 12.88
CA LEU A 206 -2.54 6.60 13.89
C LEU A 206 -2.86 5.41 14.81
N LEU A 207 -4.05 5.41 15.41
CA LEU A 207 -4.45 4.36 16.35
C LEU A 207 -4.66 3.01 15.65
N GLY A 208 -5.35 3.00 14.51
CA GLY A 208 -5.60 1.78 13.73
C GLY A 208 -4.33 1.13 13.17
N SER A 209 -3.32 1.94 12.79
CA SER A 209 -2.03 1.41 12.34
C SER A 209 -1.23 0.69 13.43
N MET A 210 -1.59 0.88 14.70
CA MET A 210 -0.97 0.19 15.83
C MET A 210 -1.73 -1.07 16.26
N LEU A 211 -2.91 -1.35 15.70
CA LEU A 211 -3.64 -2.58 15.98
C LEU A 211 -2.98 -3.79 15.30
N PRO A 212 -3.11 -5.01 15.86
CA PRO A 212 -2.74 -6.23 15.17
C PRO A 212 -3.45 -6.35 13.81
N SER A 213 -2.76 -6.92 12.82
CA SER A 213 -3.30 -7.09 11.47
C SER A 213 -4.09 -8.39 11.37
N THR A 214 -5.09 -8.40 10.47
CA THR A 214 -5.94 -9.56 10.14
C THR A 214 -6.06 -9.78 8.63
N ASP A 215 -5.25 -9.08 7.84
CA ASP A 215 -5.27 -9.17 6.38
C ASP A 215 -4.34 -10.29 5.91
N TYR A 216 -4.86 -11.20 5.09
CA TYR A 216 -4.15 -12.40 4.61
C TYR A 216 -2.74 -12.09 4.06
N ASP A 217 -2.64 -11.25 3.03
CA ASP A 217 -1.35 -10.92 2.40
C ASP A 217 -0.38 -10.24 3.39
N VAL A 218 -0.92 -9.51 4.39
CA VAL A 218 -0.09 -8.91 5.44
C VAL A 218 0.58 -10.00 6.26
N LEU A 219 -0.19 -11.00 6.67
CA LEU A 219 0.25 -12.08 7.54
C LEU A 219 1.03 -13.18 6.77
N GLU A 220 0.78 -13.32 5.47
CA GLU A 220 1.51 -14.24 4.58
C GLU A 220 2.94 -13.76 4.29
N TYR A 221 3.13 -12.55 3.73
CA TYR A 221 4.46 -12.14 3.26
C TYR A 221 4.91 -10.74 3.67
N HIS A 222 4.00 -9.76 3.85
CA HIS A 222 4.44 -8.41 4.28
C HIS A 222 5.00 -8.41 5.70
N PHE A 223 4.45 -9.25 6.58
CA PHE A 223 4.99 -9.51 7.93
C PHE A 223 5.64 -10.88 8.02
N GLY A 224 5.12 -11.91 7.34
CA GLY A 224 5.68 -13.26 7.35
C GLY A 224 7.14 -13.31 6.90
N GLY A 225 7.45 -12.73 5.73
CA GLY A 225 8.82 -12.66 5.21
C GLY A 225 9.79 -11.95 6.18
N PRO A 226 9.51 -10.71 6.61
CA PRO A 226 10.32 -10.01 7.62
C PRO A 226 10.47 -10.76 8.94
N LYS A 227 9.43 -11.46 9.42
CA LYS A 227 9.52 -12.29 10.62
C LYS A 227 10.52 -13.43 10.43
N GLU A 228 10.48 -14.13 9.30
CA GLU A 228 11.43 -15.21 9.00
C GLU A 228 12.86 -14.67 8.93
N TYR A 229 13.11 -13.54 8.25
CA TYR A 229 14.42 -12.89 8.23
C TYR A 229 14.90 -12.46 9.62
N TYR A 230 13.99 -11.93 10.44
CA TYR A 230 14.29 -11.55 11.83
C TYR A 230 14.69 -12.77 12.68
N GLN A 231 13.95 -13.87 12.56
CA GLN A 231 14.21 -15.10 13.32
C GLN A 231 15.50 -15.81 12.87
N GLN A 232 15.79 -15.81 11.56
CA GLN A 232 17.02 -16.38 11.00
C GLN A 232 18.26 -15.49 11.25
N GLY A 233 18.06 -14.19 11.46
CA GLY A 233 19.12 -13.20 11.69
C GLY A 233 19.77 -12.66 10.41
N TYR A 234 19.32 -13.10 9.23
CA TYR A 234 19.78 -12.61 7.94
C TYR A 234 18.65 -12.71 6.89
N ILE A 235 18.81 -11.99 5.78
CA ILE A 235 17.92 -12.07 4.62
C ILE A 235 18.48 -13.11 3.66
N GLY A 236 17.66 -14.09 3.30
CA GLY A 236 17.98 -15.11 2.31
C GLY A 236 16.77 -15.44 1.41
N PHE A 237 16.99 -16.36 0.47
CA PHE A 237 15.93 -16.89 -0.36
C PHE A 237 15.00 -17.80 0.45
N LEU A 238 13.69 -17.58 0.35
CA LEU A 238 12.66 -18.40 1.00
C LEU A 238 11.91 -19.17 -0.10
N PRO A 239 12.32 -20.42 -0.43
CA PRO A 239 11.81 -21.17 -1.58
C PRO A 239 10.33 -21.56 -1.44
N HIS A 240 9.79 -21.46 -0.24
CA HIS A 240 8.41 -21.77 0.08
C HIS A 240 7.45 -20.57 -0.03
N ASN A 241 7.97 -19.37 -0.30
CA ASN A 241 7.16 -18.17 -0.40
C ASN A 241 7.68 -17.24 -1.52
N VAL A 242 7.16 -17.47 -2.73
CA VAL A 242 7.48 -16.71 -3.94
C VAL A 242 7.41 -15.18 -3.75
N TYR A 243 6.50 -14.68 -2.91
CA TYR A 243 6.28 -13.24 -2.73
C TYR A 243 7.42 -12.53 -2.01
N THR A 244 8.24 -13.26 -1.25
CA THR A 244 9.40 -12.71 -0.51
C THR A 244 10.54 -12.27 -1.41
N SER A 245 10.48 -12.65 -2.69
CA SER A 245 11.38 -12.18 -3.75
C SER A 245 10.88 -10.93 -4.46
N PHE A 246 9.70 -10.40 -4.11
CA PHE A 246 9.31 -9.08 -4.59
C PHE A 246 10.23 -7.98 -4.03
N PRO A 247 10.34 -6.83 -4.70
CA PRO A 247 10.99 -5.67 -4.13
C PRO A 247 10.27 -5.27 -2.84
N PHE A 248 11.01 -5.32 -1.73
CA PHE A 248 10.46 -5.25 -0.38
C PHE A 248 10.83 -3.93 0.31
N LEU A 249 10.67 -2.79 -0.38
CA LEU A 249 11.02 -1.48 0.19
C LEU A 249 10.30 -1.24 1.52
N THR A 250 9.00 -1.53 1.58
CA THR A 250 8.18 -1.31 2.78
C THR A 250 8.45 -2.35 3.86
N GLU A 251 8.70 -3.59 3.47
CA GLU A 251 8.90 -4.75 4.33
C GLU A 251 10.24 -4.66 5.07
N MET A 252 11.27 -4.05 4.45
CA MET A 252 12.52 -3.73 5.13
C MET A 252 12.35 -2.67 6.24
N LEU A 253 11.34 -1.80 6.16
CA LEU A 253 11.01 -0.90 7.28
C LEU A 253 10.37 -1.67 8.44
N THR A 254 9.56 -2.67 8.12
CA THR A 254 9.00 -3.61 9.11
C THR A 254 10.10 -4.44 9.77
N LEU A 255 11.01 -5.03 9.00
CA LEU A 255 12.18 -5.77 9.52
C LEU A 255 13.05 -4.89 10.43
N LEU A 256 13.28 -3.63 10.03
CA LEU A 256 14.01 -2.66 10.86
C LEU A 256 13.29 -2.41 12.19
N ALA A 257 11.97 -2.24 12.16
CA ALA A 257 11.17 -2.03 13.36
C ALA A 257 11.18 -3.26 14.29
N MET A 258 11.12 -4.48 13.74
CA MET A 258 11.33 -5.74 14.48
C MET A 258 12.70 -5.77 15.17
N THR A 259 13.75 -5.39 14.43
CA THR A 259 15.13 -5.35 14.94
C THR A 259 15.29 -4.32 16.07
N LEU A 260 14.76 -3.11 15.90
CA LEU A 260 14.83 -2.05 16.91
C LEU A 260 14.02 -2.41 18.16
N LYS A 261 12.86 -3.04 17.97
CA LYS A 261 11.97 -3.43 19.07
C LYS A 261 12.43 -4.70 19.80
N ALA A 262 13.36 -5.45 19.19
CA ALA A 262 13.82 -6.77 19.62
C ALA A 262 12.65 -7.77 19.83
N ASP A 263 11.62 -7.63 19.01
CA ASP A 263 10.42 -8.46 19.04
C ASP A 263 9.72 -8.38 17.68
N TRP A 264 9.44 -9.52 17.06
CA TRP A 264 8.86 -9.56 15.72
C TRP A 264 7.41 -9.09 15.70
N PHE A 265 6.63 -9.37 16.75
CA PHE A 265 5.20 -9.05 16.78
C PHE A 265 4.94 -7.55 16.96
N SER A 266 5.37 -6.98 18.10
CA SER A 266 5.23 -5.55 18.38
C SER A 266 6.08 -4.70 17.44
N GLY A 267 7.22 -5.24 16.97
CA GLY A 267 8.01 -4.60 15.92
C GLY A 267 7.27 -4.47 14.60
N ALA A 268 6.51 -5.48 14.17
CA ALA A 268 5.67 -5.39 12.97
C ALA A 268 4.60 -4.29 13.07
N GLN A 269 4.00 -4.13 14.26
CA GLN A 269 3.03 -3.06 14.53
C GLN A 269 3.69 -1.67 14.45
N ALA A 270 4.89 -1.51 15.02
CA ALA A 270 5.67 -0.29 14.87
C ALA A 270 6.05 -0.04 13.40
N GLY A 271 6.36 -1.10 12.65
CA GLY A 271 6.56 -1.07 11.19
C GLY A 271 5.33 -0.52 10.46
N LYS A 272 4.14 -1.03 10.77
CA LYS A 272 2.88 -0.55 10.20
C LYS A 272 2.61 0.93 10.51
N LEU A 273 2.95 1.39 11.70
CA LEU A 273 2.91 2.80 12.06
C LEU A 273 3.85 3.66 11.20
N ILE A 274 5.04 3.16 10.87
CA ILE A 274 5.95 3.83 9.92
C ILE A 274 5.30 3.89 8.54
N LEU A 275 4.68 2.79 8.07
CA LEU A 275 4.01 2.75 6.76
C LEU A 275 2.83 3.73 6.67
N MET A 276 2.07 3.92 7.75
CA MET A 276 0.99 4.92 7.82
C MET A 276 1.47 6.33 7.45
N THR A 277 2.72 6.67 7.78
CA THR A 277 3.25 8.01 7.49
C THR A 277 3.36 8.32 5.99
N PHE A 278 3.41 7.31 5.11
CA PHE A 278 3.37 7.55 3.67
C PHE A 278 2.11 8.30 3.24
N SER A 279 0.97 8.11 3.91
CA SER A 279 -0.26 8.88 3.67
C SER A 279 -0.12 10.34 4.08
N LEU A 280 0.54 10.62 5.22
CA LEU A 280 0.79 11.99 5.70
C LEU A 280 1.76 12.74 4.78
N PHE A 281 2.82 12.07 4.31
CA PHE A 281 3.77 12.67 3.37
C PHE A 281 3.23 12.73 1.94
N SER A 282 2.31 11.85 1.56
CA SER A 282 1.51 12.00 0.33
C SER A 282 0.67 13.26 0.41
N ALA A 283 0.02 13.51 1.54
CA ALA A 283 -0.73 14.74 1.78
C ALA A 283 0.18 15.97 1.72
N LEU A 284 1.39 15.93 2.29
CA LEU A 284 2.34 17.03 2.16
C LEU A 284 2.78 17.26 0.70
N ALA A 285 2.96 16.20 -0.09
CA ALA A 285 3.29 16.30 -1.51
C ALA A 285 2.13 16.85 -2.35
N VAL A 286 0.90 16.42 -2.08
CA VAL A 286 -0.34 16.96 -2.66
C VAL A 286 -0.49 18.44 -2.32
N PHE A 287 -0.29 18.81 -1.04
CA PHE A 287 -0.30 20.18 -0.58
C PHE A 287 0.72 21.04 -1.34
N ALA A 288 1.97 20.60 -1.37
CA ALA A 288 3.06 21.32 -2.00
C ALA A 288 2.80 21.52 -3.50
N THR A 289 2.29 20.49 -4.16
CA THR A 289 1.90 20.53 -5.58
C THR A 289 0.77 21.54 -5.80
N ALA A 290 -0.39 21.34 -5.16
CA ALA A 290 -1.54 22.22 -5.37
C ALA A 290 -1.25 23.67 -4.94
N ARG A 291 -0.59 23.89 -3.80
CA ARG A 291 -0.25 25.23 -3.29
C ARG A 291 0.63 26.01 -4.28
N ARG A 292 1.65 25.36 -4.84
CA ARG A 292 2.68 26.03 -5.65
C ARG A 292 2.10 26.66 -6.92
N TRP A 293 1.16 25.98 -7.57
CA TRP A 293 0.58 26.43 -8.84
C TRP A 293 -0.84 27.00 -8.73
N PHE A 294 -1.59 26.69 -7.66
CA PHE A 294 -3.00 27.07 -7.56
C PHE A 294 -3.37 27.76 -6.24
N GLY A 295 -2.38 28.03 -5.37
CA GLY A 295 -2.55 28.79 -4.14
C GLY A 295 -2.92 27.96 -2.91
N SER A 296 -2.81 28.59 -1.73
CA SER A 296 -2.93 27.91 -0.43
C SER A 296 -4.26 27.19 -0.22
N HIS A 297 -5.38 27.79 -0.64
CA HIS A 297 -6.70 27.16 -0.52
C HIS A 297 -6.81 25.85 -1.31
N ALA A 298 -6.29 25.81 -2.53
CA ALA A 298 -6.28 24.60 -3.34
C ALA A 298 -5.45 23.49 -2.67
N GLY A 299 -4.31 23.87 -2.07
CA GLY A 299 -3.49 22.98 -1.25
C GLY A 299 -4.26 22.37 -0.08
N TRP A 300 -4.86 23.21 0.78
CA TRP A 300 -5.60 22.72 1.94
C TRP A 300 -6.80 21.84 1.56
N LEU A 301 -7.59 22.24 0.56
CA LEU A 301 -8.72 21.42 0.12
C LEU A 301 -8.26 20.09 -0.50
N ALA A 302 -7.19 20.07 -1.29
CA ALA A 302 -6.65 18.84 -1.86
C ALA A 302 -6.23 17.85 -0.75
N VAL A 303 -5.58 18.33 0.31
CA VAL A 303 -5.17 17.52 1.45
C VAL A 303 -6.36 17.04 2.27
N THR A 304 -7.32 17.92 2.54
CA THR A 304 -8.56 17.53 3.23
C THR A 304 -9.28 16.43 2.47
N ILE A 305 -9.40 16.54 1.13
CA ILE A 305 -10.04 15.51 0.31
C ILE A 305 -9.26 14.19 0.36
N LEU A 306 -7.93 14.24 0.26
CA LEU A 306 -7.09 13.04 0.35
C LEU A 306 -7.22 12.33 1.70
N LEU A 307 -6.98 13.05 2.81
CA LEU A 307 -6.92 12.46 4.15
C LEU A 307 -8.30 12.03 4.67
N THR A 308 -9.38 12.66 4.19
CA THR A 308 -10.73 12.23 4.54
C THR A 308 -11.27 11.13 3.63
N THR A 309 -10.54 10.71 2.58
CA THR A 309 -10.97 9.59 1.73
C THR A 309 -10.80 8.26 2.46
N PRO A 310 -11.84 7.40 2.56
CA PRO A 310 -11.74 6.14 3.31
C PRO A 310 -10.66 5.18 2.79
N TRP A 311 -10.39 5.16 1.49
CA TRP A 311 -9.25 4.40 0.94
C TRP A 311 -7.92 4.79 1.59
N THR A 312 -7.67 6.08 1.79
CA THR A 312 -6.48 6.59 2.49
C THR A 312 -6.42 6.10 3.92
N TYR A 313 -7.56 5.98 4.61
CA TYR A 313 -7.63 5.38 5.94
C TYR A 313 -7.31 3.88 5.89
N ARG A 314 -7.99 3.12 5.03
CA ARG A 314 -7.81 1.66 4.88
C ARG A 314 -6.35 1.30 4.64
N ILE A 315 -5.70 1.90 3.64
CA ILE A 315 -4.28 1.62 3.33
C ILE A 315 -3.30 2.10 4.40
N SER A 316 -3.73 2.97 5.31
CA SER A 316 -2.90 3.46 6.42
C SER A 316 -2.92 2.52 7.63
N ILE A 317 -3.94 1.69 7.77
CA ILE A 317 -4.10 0.77 8.92
C ILE A 317 -3.75 -0.69 8.59
N ILE A 318 -3.44 -0.98 7.33
CA ILE A 318 -2.98 -2.28 6.83
C ILE A 318 -1.57 -2.12 6.25
N ALA A 319 -0.72 -3.14 6.38
CA ALA A 319 0.68 -3.06 5.96
C ALA A 319 0.87 -3.35 4.45
N TYR A 320 0.07 -2.70 3.60
CA TYR A 320 0.15 -2.83 2.15
C TYR A 320 1.08 -1.79 1.51
N THR A 321 1.71 -2.18 0.41
CA THR A 321 2.68 -1.37 -0.35
C THR A 321 2.05 -0.14 -1.03
N GLU A 322 0.74 -0.14 -1.25
CA GLU A 322 -0.02 0.82 -2.05
C GLU A 322 0.07 2.25 -1.49
N GLY A 323 0.16 2.40 -0.16
CA GLY A 323 0.38 3.71 0.47
C GLY A 323 1.74 4.31 0.13
N ALA A 324 2.81 3.51 0.19
CA ALA A 324 4.15 3.93 -0.20
C ALA A 324 4.25 4.20 -1.70
N LEU A 325 3.64 3.35 -2.54
CA LEU A 325 3.57 3.56 -3.99
C LEU A 325 2.88 4.89 -4.34
N SER A 326 1.76 5.20 -3.66
CA SER A 326 1.02 6.45 -3.84
C SER A 326 1.89 7.67 -3.49
N TYR A 327 2.65 7.58 -2.39
CA TYR A 327 3.60 8.61 -1.99
C TYR A 327 4.71 8.82 -3.03
N TYR A 328 5.41 7.75 -3.43
CA TYR A 328 6.50 7.87 -4.39
C TYR A 328 6.00 8.34 -5.76
N LEU A 329 4.78 8.00 -6.16
CA LEU A 329 4.15 8.51 -7.38
C LEU A 329 4.00 10.04 -7.33
N ILE A 330 3.37 10.59 -6.29
CA ILE A 330 3.14 12.04 -6.20
C ILE A 330 4.44 12.82 -5.93
N ALA A 331 5.39 12.25 -5.17
CA ALA A 331 6.69 12.85 -4.95
C ALA A 331 7.54 12.88 -6.23
N SER A 332 7.53 11.80 -7.02
CA SER A 332 8.21 11.76 -8.32
C SER A 332 7.59 12.75 -9.30
N LEU A 333 6.26 12.84 -9.32
CA LEU A 333 5.53 13.82 -10.14
C LEU A 333 5.89 15.26 -9.75
N LEU A 334 5.93 15.59 -8.45
CA LEU A 334 6.35 16.91 -7.98
C LEU A 334 7.79 17.23 -8.41
N SER A 335 8.73 16.29 -8.27
CA SER A 335 10.12 16.47 -8.72
C SER A 335 10.20 16.65 -10.23
N LEU A 336 9.42 15.89 -11.01
CA LEU A 336 9.34 16.01 -12.47
C LEU A 336 8.83 17.40 -12.89
N ILE A 337 7.74 17.89 -12.27
CA ILE A 337 7.19 19.21 -12.61
C ILE A 337 8.23 20.30 -12.34
N LEU A 338 8.99 20.21 -11.24
CA LEU A 338 10.09 21.14 -10.95
C LEU A 338 11.24 21.04 -11.96
N ALA A 339 11.59 19.83 -12.41
CA ALA A 339 12.59 19.63 -13.47
C ALA A 339 12.15 20.27 -14.79
N ILE A 340 10.89 20.07 -15.17
CA ILE A 340 10.30 20.66 -16.38
C ILE A 340 10.22 22.19 -16.25
N GLU A 341 9.93 22.73 -15.06
CA GLU A 341 9.94 24.18 -14.82
C GLU A 341 11.33 24.78 -15.05
N VAL A 342 12.39 24.12 -14.54
CA VAL A 342 13.78 24.54 -14.82
C VAL A 342 14.08 24.49 -16.31
N LEU A 343 13.68 23.41 -16.99
CA LEU A 343 13.90 23.23 -18.42
C LEU A 343 13.16 24.29 -19.27
N LEU A 344 11.90 24.61 -18.92
CA LEU A 344 11.10 25.65 -19.58
C LEU A 344 11.70 27.03 -19.42
N ASN A 345 12.18 27.37 -18.23
CA ASN A 345 12.82 28.66 -17.96
C ASN A 345 14.13 28.77 -18.75
N TRP A 346 14.91 27.69 -18.81
CA TRP A 346 16.14 27.65 -19.60
C TRP A 346 15.89 27.78 -21.11
N SER A 347 14.91 27.04 -21.67
CA SER A 347 14.60 27.14 -23.10
C SER A 347 14.10 28.53 -23.51
N ARG A 348 13.44 29.26 -22.60
CA ARG A 348 13.02 30.65 -22.83
C ARG A 348 14.22 31.60 -22.84
N SER A 349 15.16 31.43 -21.92
CA SER A 349 16.37 32.27 -21.86
C SER A 349 17.30 32.14 -23.06
N GLU A 350 17.20 31.04 -23.82
CA GLU A 350 17.96 30.84 -25.07
C GLU A 350 17.26 31.42 -26.30
N SER A 351 16.02 31.90 -26.19
CA SER A 351 15.26 32.38 -27.35
C SER A 351 15.80 33.75 -27.84
N PRO A 352 15.89 34.00 -29.17
CA PRO A 352 16.60 35.14 -29.74
C PRO A 352 16.10 36.54 -29.34
N GLU A 353 14.86 36.67 -28.86
CA GLU A 353 14.23 37.95 -28.51
C GLU A 353 14.82 38.60 -27.25
N ASP A 354 15.43 37.82 -26.33
CA ASP A 354 16.02 38.30 -25.06
C ASP A 354 17.55 38.50 -25.13
N ALA A 355 18.17 38.33 -26.31
CA ALA A 355 19.62 38.32 -26.49
C ALA A 355 20.34 39.70 -26.31
N ASN A 356 19.58 40.79 -26.09
CA ASN A 356 20.15 42.13 -25.94
C ASN A 356 20.61 42.49 -24.51
N SER A 357 20.43 41.62 -23.52
CA SER A 357 20.91 41.89 -22.16
C SER A 357 21.64 40.69 -21.55
N GLN A 358 22.96 40.86 -21.42
CA GLN A 358 23.90 40.08 -20.63
C GLN A 358 24.31 38.71 -21.19
N THR A 359 25.60 38.40 -20.99
CA THR A 359 26.27 37.13 -21.28
C THR A 359 25.61 35.98 -20.51
N ILE A 360 24.53 35.42 -21.05
CA ILE A 360 23.87 34.23 -20.52
C ILE A 360 24.70 33.02 -20.93
N GLY A 361 25.24 32.30 -19.93
CA GLY A 361 26.05 31.12 -20.16
C GLY A 361 25.25 30.02 -20.85
N THR A 362 25.84 29.42 -21.90
CA THR A 362 25.33 28.27 -22.66
C THR A 362 25.29 26.95 -21.84
N ASP A 363 25.51 27.02 -20.53
CA ASP A 363 25.69 25.87 -19.66
C ASP A 363 24.36 25.40 -19.08
N THR A 364 24.13 24.09 -19.11
CA THR A 364 22.90 23.49 -18.60
C THR A 364 22.74 23.75 -17.10
N PRO A 365 21.56 24.19 -16.61
CA PRO A 365 21.34 24.49 -15.20
C PRO A 365 21.67 23.29 -14.28
N PRO A 366 22.55 23.44 -13.27
CA PRO A 366 22.88 22.34 -12.36
C PRO A 366 21.67 21.76 -11.62
N SER A 367 20.66 22.60 -11.36
CA SER A 367 19.38 22.21 -10.76
C SER A 367 18.60 21.18 -11.58
N LEU A 368 18.73 21.21 -12.91
CA LEU A 368 18.06 20.25 -13.79
C LEU A 368 18.58 18.83 -13.55
N TRP A 369 19.90 18.68 -13.40
CA TRP A 369 20.53 17.39 -13.11
C TRP A 369 20.11 16.86 -11.73
N ALA A 370 20.08 17.73 -10.72
CA ALA A 370 19.65 17.39 -9.37
C ALA A 370 18.21 16.87 -9.34
N PHE A 371 17.25 17.59 -9.94
CA PHE A 371 15.87 17.15 -10.01
C PHE A 371 15.70 15.91 -10.87
N THR A 372 16.46 15.75 -11.95
CA THR A 372 16.38 14.55 -12.80
C THR A 372 16.82 13.29 -12.07
N CYS A 373 17.96 13.35 -11.37
CA CYS A 373 18.44 12.25 -10.54
C CYS A 373 17.44 11.94 -9.41
N LEU A 374 16.88 12.98 -8.77
CA LEU A 374 15.87 12.82 -7.73
C LEU A 374 14.58 12.18 -8.25
N THR A 375 14.07 12.63 -9.40
CA THR A 375 12.89 12.03 -10.05
C THR A 375 13.17 10.57 -10.40
N GLY A 376 14.35 10.25 -10.93
CA GLY A 376 14.75 8.87 -11.20
C GLY A 376 14.75 8.00 -9.95
N PHE A 377 15.34 8.49 -8.86
CA PHE A 377 15.42 7.78 -7.57
C PHE A 377 14.05 7.55 -6.92
N LEU A 378 13.20 8.58 -6.89
CA LEU A 378 11.83 8.46 -6.35
C LEU A 378 10.98 7.51 -7.21
N SER A 379 11.11 7.57 -8.54
CA SER A 379 10.42 6.64 -9.46
C SER A 379 10.90 5.20 -9.26
N GLY A 380 12.21 4.98 -9.10
CA GLY A 380 12.76 3.66 -8.80
C GLY A 380 12.30 3.15 -7.43
N SER A 381 12.14 4.04 -6.45
CA SER A 381 11.58 3.69 -5.15
C SER A 381 10.11 3.28 -5.25
N ALA A 382 9.33 3.88 -6.16
CA ALA A 382 7.97 3.41 -6.47
C ALA A 382 7.97 1.95 -7.00
N MET A 383 8.90 1.62 -7.91
CA MET A 383 9.09 0.24 -8.37
C MET A 383 9.58 -0.70 -7.25
N ALA A 384 10.36 -0.16 -6.31
CA ALA A 384 10.87 -0.92 -5.17
C ALA A 384 9.82 -1.19 -4.08
N CYS A 385 8.68 -0.48 -4.09
CA CYS A 385 7.50 -0.89 -3.33
C CYS A 385 6.76 -2.04 -4.02
N LYS A 386 6.68 -2.02 -5.36
CA LYS A 386 5.97 -3.03 -6.16
C LYS A 386 6.34 -2.92 -7.63
N TYR A 387 6.49 -4.05 -8.32
CA TYR A 387 6.82 -4.06 -9.76
C TYR A 387 5.92 -3.17 -10.65
N PRO A 388 4.59 -3.07 -10.46
CA PRO A 388 3.74 -2.16 -11.24
C PRO A 388 4.17 -0.69 -11.20
N GLY A 389 4.96 -0.27 -10.19
CA GLY A 389 5.60 1.05 -10.14
C GLY A 389 6.44 1.37 -11.39
N VAL A 390 6.96 0.37 -12.10
CA VAL A 390 7.64 0.57 -13.38
C VAL A 390 6.70 1.15 -14.44
N LEU A 391 5.47 0.62 -14.50
CA LEU A 391 4.44 1.01 -15.46
C LEU A 391 3.77 2.32 -15.02
N SER A 392 3.43 2.44 -13.74
CA SER A 392 2.68 3.60 -13.24
C SER A 392 3.54 4.83 -13.01
N VAL A 393 4.85 4.70 -12.78
CA VAL A 393 5.73 5.83 -12.41
C VAL A 393 6.97 5.91 -13.30
N VAL A 394 7.84 4.88 -13.33
CA VAL A 394 9.17 4.97 -13.98
C VAL A 394 9.06 5.33 -15.47
N ILE A 395 8.30 4.54 -16.23
CA ILE A 395 8.14 4.71 -17.67
C ILE A 395 7.45 6.04 -18.03
N PRO A 396 6.23 6.36 -17.53
CA PRO A 396 5.54 7.57 -17.94
C PRO A 396 6.28 8.85 -17.54
N LEU A 397 6.88 8.91 -16.35
CA LEU A 397 7.61 10.11 -15.91
C LEU A 397 8.95 10.27 -16.65
N GLY A 398 9.67 9.16 -16.90
CA GLY A 398 10.88 9.17 -17.70
C GLY A 398 10.63 9.62 -19.14
N MET A 399 9.62 9.04 -19.81
CA MET A 399 9.23 9.45 -21.16
C MET A 399 8.77 10.91 -21.22
N THR A 400 8.03 11.38 -20.21
CA THR A 400 7.61 12.79 -20.13
C THR A 400 8.81 13.71 -20.04
N LEU A 401 9.78 13.41 -19.16
CA LEU A 401 11.01 14.21 -19.03
C LEU A 401 11.77 14.31 -20.36
N LEU A 402 11.98 13.16 -21.02
CA LEU A 402 12.71 13.10 -22.29
C LEU A 402 11.94 13.80 -23.42
N GLY A 403 10.62 13.63 -23.48
CA GLY A 403 9.75 14.29 -24.45
C GLY A 403 9.76 15.81 -24.31
N PHE A 404 9.64 16.33 -23.08
CA PHE A 404 9.75 17.78 -22.83
C PHE A 404 11.16 18.30 -23.17
N SER A 405 12.22 17.58 -22.81
CA SER A 405 13.59 17.95 -23.22
C SER A 405 13.74 18.03 -24.73
N TRP A 406 13.18 17.05 -25.44
CA TRP A 406 13.27 16.97 -26.89
C TRP A 406 12.51 18.11 -27.59
N VAL A 407 11.30 18.44 -27.11
CA VAL A 407 10.45 19.49 -27.70
C VAL A 407 10.96 20.88 -27.37
N LEU A 408 11.38 21.13 -26.12
CA LEU A 408 11.77 22.46 -25.65
C LEU A 408 13.16 22.90 -26.14
N LEU A 409 14.08 21.96 -26.38
CA LEU A 409 15.43 22.26 -26.87
C LEU A 409 15.54 22.15 -28.40
N ASN A 410 14.44 22.38 -29.13
CA ASN A 410 14.38 22.19 -30.59
C ASN A 410 15.28 23.15 -31.40
N GLN A 411 15.74 24.24 -30.80
CA GLN A 411 16.54 25.28 -31.46
C GLN A 411 17.96 24.80 -31.78
N ASN A 412 18.57 23.96 -30.93
CA ASN A 412 19.92 23.45 -31.10
C ASN A 412 19.95 21.92 -31.08
N LYS A 413 20.11 21.30 -32.25
CA LYS A 413 20.12 19.83 -32.39
C LYS A 413 21.18 19.16 -31.51
N LYS A 414 22.42 19.66 -31.48
CA LYS A 414 23.51 19.03 -30.72
C LYS A 414 23.22 19.06 -29.21
N GLN A 415 22.76 20.20 -28.72
CA GLN A 415 22.38 20.40 -27.33
C GLN A 415 21.19 19.52 -26.94
N ARG A 416 20.13 19.49 -27.76
CA ARG A 416 18.96 18.62 -27.57
C ARG A 416 19.40 17.18 -27.33
N HIS A 417 20.14 16.60 -28.28
CA HIS A 417 20.59 15.21 -28.17
C HIS A 417 21.45 14.98 -26.92
N THR A 418 22.41 15.86 -26.66
CA THR A 418 23.35 15.71 -25.53
C THR A 418 22.61 15.80 -24.19
N VAL A 419 21.73 16.78 -24.03
CA VAL A 419 20.98 16.99 -22.78
C VAL A 419 19.96 15.88 -22.58
N THR A 420 19.15 15.55 -23.59
CA THR A 420 18.16 14.48 -23.47
C THR A 420 18.81 13.14 -23.12
N LEU A 421 19.95 12.79 -23.74
CA LEU A 421 20.71 11.58 -23.37
C LEU A 421 21.20 11.64 -21.92
N LYS A 422 21.80 12.75 -21.49
CA LYS A 422 22.26 12.92 -20.11
C LYS A 422 21.11 12.83 -19.10
N LEU A 423 19.95 13.39 -19.41
CA LEU A 423 18.75 13.27 -18.58
C LEU A 423 18.30 11.82 -18.47
N GLY A 424 18.29 11.09 -19.59
CA GLY A 424 17.97 9.66 -19.61
C GLY A 424 18.92 8.86 -18.73
N VAL A 425 20.23 9.07 -18.88
CA VAL A 425 21.25 8.38 -18.07
C VAL A 425 21.09 8.71 -16.58
N LEU A 426 20.95 9.98 -16.20
CA LEU A 426 20.82 10.38 -14.79
C LEU A 426 19.52 9.89 -14.16
N PHE A 427 18.41 9.90 -14.91
CA PHE A 427 17.15 9.34 -14.47
C PHE A 427 17.30 7.83 -14.23
N SER A 428 17.86 7.09 -15.19
CA SER A 428 18.10 5.65 -15.06
C SER A 428 19.05 5.30 -13.92
N ILE A 429 20.13 6.08 -13.71
CA ILE A 429 21.03 5.91 -12.57
C ILE A 429 20.26 6.08 -11.26
N GLY A 430 19.47 7.15 -11.13
CA GLY A 430 18.63 7.36 -9.95
C GLY A 430 17.69 6.18 -9.70
N THR A 431 17.00 5.72 -10.75
CA THR A 431 16.10 4.57 -10.69
C THR A 431 16.83 3.31 -10.23
N LEU A 432 17.95 2.97 -10.84
CA LEU A 432 18.75 1.77 -10.53
C LEU A 432 19.37 1.83 -9.13
N PHE A 433 19.69 3.00 -8.59
CA PHE A 433 20.12 3.10 -7.19
C PHE A 433 19.02 2.67 -6.21
N ALA A 434 17.75 2.92 -6.54
CA ALA A 434 16.63 2.56 -5.68
C ALA A 434 16.20 1.08 -5.87
N ILE A 435 16.02 0.61 -7.11
CA ILE A 435 15.53 -0.75 -7.38
C ILE A 435 16.63 -1.78 -7.60
N GLY A 436 17.81 -1.37 -8.07
CA GLY A 436 18.89 -2.26 -8.48
C GLY A 436 19.35 -3.26 -7.40
N PRO A 437 19.46 -2.88 -6.12
CA PRO A 437 19.79 -3.84 -5.06
C PRO A 437 18.83 -5.03 -4.97
N TRP A 438 17.53 -4.81 -5.18
CA TRP A 438 16.52 -5.88 -5.23
C TRP A 438 16.69 -6.75 -6.47
N LEU A 439 16.89 -6.13 -7.64
CA LEU A 439 17.10 -6.87 -8.88
C LEU A 439 18.36 -7.75 -8.81
N LEU A 440 19.41 -7.24 -8.16
CA LEU A 440 20.65 -7.96 -7.94
C LEU A 440 20.46 -9.12 -6.95
N LYS A 441 19.77 -8.89 -5.83
CA LYS A 441 19.39 -9.96 -4.88
C LYS A 441 18.69 -11.09 -5.61
N ASN A 442 17.63 -10.77 -6.36
CA ASN A 442 16.84 -11.76 -7.08
C ASN A 442 17.64 -12.49 -8.16
N LEU A 443 18.51 -11.77 -8.89
CA LEU A 443 19.41 -12.38 -9.86
C LEU A 443 20.36 -13.40 -9.21
N VAL A 444 20.90 -13.08 -8.03
CA VAL A 444 21.81 -13.97 -7.30
C VAL A 444 21.08 -15.18 -6.71
N GLU A 445 19.90 -14.96 -6.12
CA GLU A 445 19.13 -16.02 -5.44
C GLU A 445 18.41 -16.96 -6.41
N THR A 446 17.88 -16.42 -7.51
CA THR A 446 16.95 -17.16 -8.39
C THR A 446 17.41 -17.24 -9.84
N GLY A 447 18.47 -16.53 -10.24
CA GLY A 447 18.84 -16.36 -11.64
C GLY A 447 17.95 -15.39 -12.43
N ASN A 448 16.86 -14.89 -11.84
CA ASN A 448 15.93 -13.97 -12.47
C ASN A 448 15.86 -12.63 -11.73
N PRO A 449 16.28 -11.50 -12.35
CA PRO A 449 16.33 -10.21 -11.67
C PRO A 449 14.95 -9.64 -11.32
N VAL A 450 13.88 -10.11 -11.97
CA VAL A 450 12.51 -9.66 -11.73
C VAL A 450 11.61 -10.82 -11.28
N TYR A 451 12.19 -11.82 -10.61
CA TYR A 451 11.49 -13.02 -10.14
C TYR A 451 10.18 -12.68 -9.41
N PRO A 452 9.08 -13.45 -9.64
CA PRO A 452 8.91 -14.56 -10.59
C PRO A 452 8.45 -14.09 -11.99
N LEU A 453 8.51 -12.79 -12.30
CA LEU A 453 8.06 -12.24 -13.57
C LEU A 453 9.05 -12.55 -14.70
N LEU A 454 8.60 -12.43 -15.94
CA LEU A 454 9.43 -12.65 -17.15
C LEU A 454 10.16 -14.00 -17.18
N TYR A 455 9.55 -15.05 -16.62
CA TYR A 455 10.09 -16.42 -16.60
C TYR A 455 10.56 -16.91 -17.98
N SER A 456 9.83 -16.60 -19.06
CA SER A 456 10.21 -17.01 -20.43
C SER A 456 11.52 -16.40 -20.93
N VAL A 457 12.05 -15.38 -20.26
CA VAL A 457 13.30 -14.70 -20.62
C VAL A 457 14.44 -15.14 -19.70
N PHE A 458 14.20 -15.16 -18.39
CA PHE A 458 15.26 -15.38 -17.39
C PHE A 458 15.20 -16.77 -16.71
N GLY A 459 14.10 -17.50 -16.85
CA GLY A 459 13.83 -18.66 -16.02
C GLY A 459 13.58 -18.26 -14.56
N GLY A 460 14.04 -19.10 -13.64
CA GLY A 460 13.98 -18.89 -12.20
C GLY A 460 14.15 -20.22 -11.47
N THR A 461 14.97 -20.23 -10.42
CA THR A 461 15.02 -21.36 -9.47
C THR A 461 13.61 -21.63 -8.92
N ASP A 462 13.24 -22.90 -8.77
CA ASP A 462 11.96 -23.36 -8.21
C ASP A 462 10.67 -22.93 -8.93
N LEU A 463 10.78 -22.25 -10.08
CA LEU A 463 9.64 -21.87 -10.91
C LEU A 463 9.52 -22.81 -12.12
N SER A 464 8.61 -23.77 -12.08
CA SER A 464 8.30 -24.63 -13.23
C SER A 464 7.41 -23.91 -14.26
N GLU A 465 7.36 -24.40 -15.51
CA GLU A 465 6.44 -23.84 -16.51
C GLU A 465 4.98 -23.92 -16.03
N ALA A 466 4.60 -25.00 -15.34
CA ALA A 466 3.27 -25.16 -14.75
C ALA A 466 2.98 -24.08 -13.69
N LEU A 467 3.93 -23.81 -12.78
CA LEU A 467 3.80 -22.74 -11.79
C LEU A 467 3.76 -21.35 -12.43
N ASN A 468 4.56 -21.10 -13.48
CA ASN A 468 4.49 -19.86 -14.24
C ASN A 468 3.12 -19.66 -14.93
N GLN A 469 2.51 -20.72 -15.47
CA GLN A 469 1.16 -20.64 -16.03
C GLN A 469 0.11 -20.36 -14.94
N LYS A 470 0.22 -21.03 -13.78
CA LYS A 470 -0.61 -20.76 -12.61
C LYS A 470 -0.49 -19.31 -12.15
N TRP A 471 0.74 -18.82 -12.04
CA TRP A 471 1.04 -17.42 -11.69
C TRP A 471 0.40 -16.44 -12.66
N LYS A 472 0.59 -16.64 -13.97
CA LYS A 472 -0.04 -15.80 -15.01
C LYS A 472 -1.55 -15.82 -14.93
N GLY A 473 -2.16 -16.99 -14.73
CA GLY A 473 -3.61 -17.13 -14.58
C GLY A 473 -4.16 -16.36 -13.37
N GLY A 474 -3.43 -16.36 -12.25
CA GLY A 474 -3.82 -15.64 -11.03
C GLY A 474 -3.57 -14.12 -11.07
N HIS A 475 -2.61 -13.65 -11.88
CA HIS A 475 -2.14 -12.26 -11.82
C HIS A 475 -2.40 -11.42 -13.08
N SER A 476 -2.96 -12.00 -14.14
CA SER A 476 -3.30 -11.31 -15.39
C SER A 476 -4.78 -10.89 -15.45
N PRO A 477 -5.14 -9.85 -16.23
CA PRO A 477 -6.55 -9.60 -16.53
C PRO A 477 -7.19 -10.81 -17.23
N LYS A 478 -8.41 -11.14 -16.83
CA LYS A 478 -9.15 -12.31 -17.37
C LYS A 478 -9.57 -12.11 -18.84
N ASP A 479 -9.94 -10.89 -19.20
CA ASP A 479 -10.35 -10.49 -20.55
C ASP A 479 -10.07 -8.99 -20.79
N HIS A 480 -10.24 -8.53 -22.03
CA HIS A 480 -10.15 -7.10 -22.40
C HIS A 480 -11.46 -6.59 -23.03
N ASN A 481 -12.60 -6.97 -22.45
CA ASN A 481 -13.91 -6.55 -22.96
C ASN A 481 -14.13 -5.03 -22.78
N PRO A 482 -14.46 -4.26 -23.84
CA PRO A 482 -14.75 -2.83 -23.71
C PRO A 482 -15.90 -2.50 -22.75
N VAL A 483 -16.85 -3.42 -22.54
CA VAL A 483 -17.92 -3.26 -21.54
C VAL A 483 -17.35 -3.29 -20.12
N ASP A 484 -16.36 -4.15 -19.84
CA ASP A 484 -15.69 -4.20 -18.54
C ASP A 484 -14.93 -2.90 -18.26
N LEU A 485 -14.33 -2.27 -19.27
CA LEU A 485 -13.71 -0.95 -19.13
C LEU A 485 -14.71 0.10 -18.60
N ALA A 486 -15.94 0.10 -19.13
CA ALA A 486 -17.00 1.00 -18.67
C ALA A 486 -17.49 0.66 -17.24
N ILE A 487 -17.59 -0.63 -16.91
CA ILE A 487 -17.92 -1.09 -15.55
C ILE A 487 -16.84 -0.62 -14.58
N LYS A 488 -15.56 -0.85 -14.89
CA LYS A 488 -14.43 -0.46 -14.04
C LYS A 488 -14.29 1.06 -13.93
N PHE A 489 -14.67 1.81 -14.95
CA PHE A 489 -14.77 3.26 -14.86
C PHE A 489 -15.81 3.67 -13.81
N ILE A 490 -17.00 3.05 -13.80
CA ILE A 490 -18.03 3.30 -12.78
C ILE A 490 -17.58 2.83 -11.40
N ASP A 491 -16.89 1.68 -11.33
CA ASP A 491 -16.35 1.15 -10.06
C ASP A 491 -15.41 2.15 -9.40
N VAL A 492 -14.45 2.68 -10.17
CA VAL A 492 -13.45 3.63 -9.69
C VAL A 492 -14.04 5.01 -9.37
N THR A 493 -15.05 5.46 -10.14
CA THR A 493 -15.57 6.84 -10.02
C THR A 493 -16.79 6.98 -9.11
N PHE A 494 -17.56 5.91 -8.91
CA PHE A 494 -18.79 5.94 -8.11
C PHE A 494 -18.89 4.80 -7.09
N LYS A 495 -18.62 3.55 -7.47
CA LYS A 495 -19.13 2.38 -6.71
C LYS A 495 -18.19 1.82 -5.64
N SER A 496 -16.88 2.00 -5.76
CA SER A 496 -15.90 1.43 -4.81
C SER A 496 -16.25 1.78 -3.36
N ASP A 497 -16.15 0.80 -2.45
CA ASP A 497 -16.63 0.91 -1.07
C ASP A 497 -16.04 2.11 -0.32
N TRP A 498 -14.74 2.32 -0.51
CA TRP A 498 -13.95 3.27 0.25
C TRP A 498 -13.64 4.55 -0.53
N LEU A 499 -14.39 4.82 -1.59
CA LEU A 499 -14.27 6.05 -2.38
C LEU A 499 -14.94 7.24 -1.67
N SER A 500 -14.32 8.42 -1.73
CA SER A 500 -15.00 9.68 -1.39
C SER A 500 -15.66 10.31 -2.63
N PRO A 501 -16.92 10.77 -2.53
CA PRO A 501 -17.57 11.47 -3.64
C PRO A 501 -16.85 12.78 -4.01
N LEU A 502 -16.03 13.36 -3.12
CA LEU A 502 -15.31 14.61 -3.37
C LEU A 502 -14.24 14.48 -4.47
N LEU A 503 -13.65 13.30 -4.66
CA LEU A 503 -12.56 13.08 -5.61
C LEU A 503 -13.03 13.35 -7.05
N PHE A 504 -13.94 12.51 -7.56
CA PHE A 504 -14.36 12.56 -8.95
C PHE A 504 -15.50 13.54 -9.22
N SER A 505 -16.15 14.09 -8.20
CA SER A 505 -17.09 15.22 -8.39
C SER A 505 -16.37 16.55 -8.57
N LEU A 506 -15.30 16.82 -7.83
CA LEU A 506 -14.57 18.09 -7.89
C LEU A 506 -13.44 18.08 -8.93
N ALA A 507 -12.75 16.97 -9.15
CA ALA A 507 -11.63 16.92 -10.10
C ALA A 507 -11.98 17.43 -11.51
N PRO A 508 -13.14 17.07 -12.12
CA PRO A 508 -13.49 17.56 -13.46
C PRO A 508 -13.66 19.09 -13.51
N LEU A 509 -14.07 19.70 -12.40
CA LEU A 509 -14.23 21.15 -12.30
C LEU A 509 -12.89 21.90 -12.34
N ALA A 510 -11.75 21.20 -12.20
CA ALA A 510 -10.43 21.78 -12.40
C ALA A 510 -10.28 22.43 -13.79
N PHE A 511 -10.96 21.91 -14.81
CA PHE A 511 -10.94 22.50 -16.17
C PHE A 511 -11.56 23.90 -16.27
N LEU A 512 -12.36 24.30 -15.27
CA LEU A 512 -12.92 25.65 -15.15
C LEU A 512 -11.89 26.66 -14.64
N LYS A 513 -10.75 26.21 -14.09
CA LYS A 513 -9.65 27.09 -13.69
C LYS A 513 -8.84 27.51 -14.92
N HIS A 514 -8.64 28.81 -15.10
CA HIS A 514 -7.88 29.34 -16.25
C HIS A 514 -6.37 29.34 -16.06
N GLN A 515 -5.90 29.43 -14.82
CA GLN A 515 -4.49 29.42 -14.52
C GLN A 515 -3.92 28.01 -14.71
N HIS A 516 -2.72 27.91 -15.31
CA HIS A 516 -2.00 26.66 -15.50
C HIS A 516 -2.80 25.51 -16.19
N ARG A 517 -3.72 25.82 -17.11
CA ARG A 517 -4.55 24.82 -17.83
C ARG A 517 -3.76 23.68 -18.47
N ARG A 518 -2.56 23.97 -18.99
CA ARG A 518 -1.69 22.93 -19.55
C ARG A 518 -1.29 21.89 -18.51
N LEU A 519 -0.97 22.32 -17.28
CA LEU A 519 -0.65 21.41 -16.18
C LEU A 519 -1.87 20.56 -15.82
N ILE A 520 -3.06 21.16 -15.70
CA ILE A 520 -4.32 20.44 -15.44
C ILE A 520 -4.55 19.35 -16.50
N PHE A 521 -4.35 19.67 -17.77
CA PHE A 521 -4.49 18.70 -18.87
C PHE A 521 -3.48 17.55 -18.76
N TRP A 522 -2.22 17.83 -18.48
CA TRP A 522 -1.20 16.80 -18.27
C TRP A 522 -1.48 15.91 -17.06
N LEU A 523 -1.99 16.48 -15.96
CA LEU A 523 -2.43 15.70 -14.80
C LEU A 523 -3.58 14.75 -15.16
N TRP A 524 -4.55 15.20 -15.94
CA TRP A 524 -5.64 14.34 -16.44
C TRP A 524 -5.17 13.26 -17.41
N ILE A 525 -4.23 13.57 -18.31
CA ILE A 525 -3.57 12.55 -19.14
C ILE A 525 -2.93 11.49 -18.25
N TYR A 526 -2.25 11.91 -17.19
CA TYR A 526 -1.60 10.97 -16.28
C TYR A 526 -2.61 10.11 -15.51
N VAL A 527 -3.72 10.69 -15.01
CA VAL A 527 -4.82 9.91 -14.42
C VAL A 527 -5.40 8.90 -15.41
N GLY A 528 -5.64 9.32 -16.66
CA GLY A 528 -6.12 8.43 -17.71
C GLY A 528 -5.14 7.30 -18.01
N PHE A 529 -3.84 7.60 -18.06
CA PHE A 529 -2.78 6.61 -18.22
C PHE A 529 -2.76 5.60 -17.06
N LEU A 530 -2.86 6.07 -15.81
CA LEU A 530 -2.89 5.19 -14.63
C LEU A 530 -4.11 4.25 -14.66
N PHE A 531 -5.29 4.78 -15.00
CA PHE A 531 -6.51 3.97 -15.13
C PHE A 531 -6.38 2.92 -16.24
N ILE A 532 -5.92 3.33 -17.43
CA ILE A 532 -5.77 2.44 -18.59
C ILE A 532 -4.73 1.36 -18.32
N THR A 533 -3.59 1.71 -17.72
CA THR A 533 -2.54 0.72 -17.42
C THR A 533 -2.96 -0.26 -16.31
N TRP A 534 -3.65 0.20 -15.27
CA TRP A 534 -4.28 -0.68 -14.29
C TRP A 534 -5.25 -1.66 -14.96
N TRP A 535 -6.11 -1.17 -15.85
CA TRP A 535 -7.09 -2.01 -16.55
C TRP A 535 -6.45 -3.00 -17.53
N LEU A 536 -5.40 -2.58 -18.26
CA LEU A 536 -4.75 -3.41 -19.28
C LEU A 536 -3.83 -4.49 -18.70
N PHE A 537 -3.09 -4.17 -17.63
CA PHE A 537 -1.92 -4.97 -17.21
C PHE A 537 -2.04 -5.60 -15.83
N THR A 538 -3.14 -5.39 -15.10
CA THR A 538 -3.35 -5.99 -13.78
C THR A 538 -4.59 -6.87 -13.77
N HIS A 539 -4.71 -7.74 -12.79
CA HIS A 539 -5.91 -8.53 -12.51
C HIS A 539 -7.05 -7.70 -11.87
N ARG A 540 -6.96 -6.35 -11.93
CA ARG A 540 -8.04 -5.38 -11.62
C ARG A 540 -8.60 -5.46 -10.19
N ILE A 541 -7.78 -5.87 -9.21
CA ILE A 541 -8.13 -5.71 -7.80
C ILE A 541 -8.25 -4.22 -7.47
N ASP A 542 -9.28 -3.87 -6.70
CA ASP A 542 -9.63 -2.49 -6.35
C ASP A 542 -8.46 -1.71 -5.75
N ARG A 543 -7.64 -2.31 -4.89
CA ARG A 543 -6.55 -1.56 -4.26
C ARG A 543 -5.44 -1.10 -5.22
N PHE A 544 -5.33 -1.69 -6.42
CA PHE A 544 -4.23 -1.39 -7.35
C PHE A 544 -4.40 -0.05 -8.08
N TRP A 545 -5.60 0.55 -8.04
CA TRP A 545 -5.85 1.85 -8.66
C TRP A 545 -5.64 3.03 -7.68
N ILE A 546 -5.49 2.76 -6.38
CA ILE A 546 -5.26 3.76 -5.31
C ILE A 546 -4.13 4.77 -5.62
N PRO A 547 -3.02 4.41 -6.28
CA PRO A 547 -1.98 5.38 -6.63
C PRO A 547 -2.47 6.57 -7.48
N MET A 548 -3.68 6.50 -8.08
CA MET A 548 -4.33 7.63 -8.75
C MET A 548 -4.83 8.71 -7.78
N ILE A 549 -5.22 8.33 -6.55
CA ILE A 549 -5.92 9.20 -5.60
C ILE A 549 -5.15 10.51 -5.34
N PRO A 550 -3.84 10.52 -5.05
CA PRO A 550 -3.11 11.77 -4.81
C PRO A 550 -3.19 12.78 -5.96
N VAL A 551 -3.13 12.29 -7.22
CA VAL A 551 -3.23 13.15 -8.41
C VAL A 551 -4.65 13.68 -8.58
N VAL A 552 -5.66 12.83 -8.37
CA VAL A 552 -7.07 13.23 -8.40
C VAL A 552 -7.38 14.21 -7.26
N SER A 553 -6.77 14.07 -6.08
CA SER A 553 -6.92 15.03 -4.97
C SER A 553 -6.35 16.41 -5.31
N VAL A 554 -5.20 16.49 -6.01
CA VAL A 554 -4.69 17.77 -6.53
C VAL A 554 -5.71 18.41 -7.47
N LEU A 555 -6.23 17.64 -8.44
CA LEU A 555 -7.26 18.11 -9.36
C LEU A 555 -8.55 18.54 -8.63
N ALA A 556 -8.98 17.78 -7.63
CA ALA A 556 -10.16 18.08 -6.83
C ALA A 556 -9.99 19.39 -6.03
N GLY A 557 -8.82 19.63 -5.44
CA GLY A 557 -8.53 20.90 -4.75
C GLY A 557 -8.53 22.11 -5.71
N ILE A 558 -8.03 21.94 -6.94
CA ILE A 558 -8.13 22.95 -8.00
C ILE A 558 -9.60 23.20 -8.36
N GLY A 559 -10.35 22.12 -8.61
CA GLY A 559 -11.77 22.17 -8.94
C GLY A 559 -12.67 22.61 -7.79
N ALA A 560 -12.17 22.69 -6.56
CA ALA A 560 -12.88 23.30 -5.44
C ALA A 560 -12.66 24.83 -5.39
N THR A 561 -11.54 25.33 -5.92
CA THR A 561 -11.10 26.73 -5.82
C THR A 561 -11.20 27.53 -7.13
N TRP A 562 -11.92 26.98 -8.11
CA TRP A 562 -12.13 27.63 -9.41
C TRP A 562 -13.00 28.90 -9.33
N CYS A 563 -13.92 29.00 -8.36
CA CYS A 563 -14.84 30.13 -8.22
C CYS A 563 -14.78 30.75 -6.81
N SER A 564 -14.85 32.08 -6.72
CA SER A 564 -14.80 32.84 -5.46
C SER A 564 -16.18 33.24 -4.92
N ARG A 565 -17.27 33.02 -5.68
CA ARG A 565 -18.63 33.43 -5.33
C ARG A 565 -19.15 32.72 -4.07
N THR A 566 -19.90 33.46 -3.25
CA THR A 566 -20.47 32.95 -1.99
C THR A 566 -21.36 31.73 -2.18
N ILE A 567 -22.23 31.73 -3.21
CA ILE A 567 -23.12 30.58 -3.46
C ILE A 567 -22.34 29.28 -3.73
N TRP A 568 -21.25 29.35 -4.49
CA TRP A 568 -20.36 28.21 -4.71
C TRP A 568 -19.69 27.77 -3.42
N LYS A 569 -19.12 28.71 -2.65
CA LYS A 569 -18.45 28.41 -1.37
C LYS A 569 -19.39 27.73 -0.37
N VAL A 570 -20.64 28.17 -0.28
CA VAL A 570 -21.65 27.58 0.60
C VAL A 570 -22.01 26.17 0.13
N SER A 571 -22.31 25.98 -1.16
CA SER A 571 -22.62 24.66 -1.72
C SER A 571 -21.45 23.68 -1.57
N LEU A 572 -20.23 24.14 -1.83
CA LEU A 572 -19.00 23.36 -1.65
C LEU A 572 -18.80 22.98 -0.19
N SER A 573 -18.98 23.92 0.74
CA SER A 573 -18.84 23.64 2.18
C SER A 573 -19.85 22.60 2.65
N ALA A 574 -21.11 22.70 2.20
CA ALA A 574 -22.13 21.69 2.48
C ALA A 574 -21.76 20.32 1.91
N ALA A 575 -21.29 20.25 0.66
CA ALA A 575 -20.84 19.02 0.03
C ALA A 575 -19.64 18.39 0.77
N ILE A 576 -18.65 19.19 1.16
CA ILE A 576 -17.50 18.74 1.96
C ILE A 576 -17.98 18.21 3.31
N CYS A 577 -18.81 18.94 4.05
CA CYS A 577 -19.30 18.49 5.35
C CYS A 577 -20.06 17.16 5.25
N LEU A 578 -21.00 17.02 4.31
CA LEU A 578 -21.76 15.78 4.12
C LEU A 578 -20.87 14.61 3.72
N ALA A 579 -19.93 14.82 2.78
CA ALA A 579 -19.02 13.78 2.34
C ALA A 579 -18.03 13.38 3.45
N VAL A 580 -17.51 14.33 4.23
CA VAL A 580 -16.60 14.04 5.34
C VAL A 580 -17.33 13.28 6.45
N LEU A 581 -18.58 13.63 6.77
CA LEU A 581 -19.39 12.87 7.73
C LEU A 581 -19.64 11.43 7.27
N PHE A 582 -20.00 11.24 6.00
CA PHE A 582 -20.12 9.90 5.39
C PHE A 582 -18.80 9.12 5.49
N ASN A 583 -17.70 9.72 5.03
CA ASN A 583 -16.39 9.10 5.03
C ASN A 583 -15.94 8.76 6.46
N LEU A 584 -16.26 9.59 7.45
CA LEU A 584 -15.93 9.36 8.85
C LEU A 584 -16.68 8.12 9.37
N GLY A 585 -17.97 7.99 9.05
CA GLY A 585 -18.76 6.79 9.39
C GLY A 585 -18.17 5.50 8.80
N ILE A 586 -17.65 5.55 7.57
CA ILE A 586 -16.91 4.43 6.98
C ILE A 586 -15.61 4.16 7.75
N ALA A 587 -14.78 5.18 7.98
CA ALA A 587 -13.48 5.04 8.61
C ALA A 587 -13.56 4.59 10.08
N THR A 588 -14.64 4.93 10.78
CA THR A 588 -14.84 4.58 12.20
C THR A 588 -15.74 3.37 12.42
N SER A 589 -16.14 2.66 11.36
CA SER A 589 -16.87 1.40 11.45
C SER A 589 -16.00 0.23 11.02
N GLY A 590 -16.47 -1.00 11.31
CA GLY A 590 -15.85 -2.23 10.79
C GLY A 590 -15.85 -2.34 9.26
N LEU A 591 -16.54 -1.45 8.54
CA LEU A 591 -16.59 -1.43 7.07
C LEU A 591 -15.25 -1.11 6.42
N SER A 592 -14.34 -0.41 7.11
CA SER A 592 -13.03 -0.02 6.57
C SER A 592 -11.84 -0.65 7.31
N GLY A 593 -12.12 -1.48 8.32
CA GLY A 593 -11.11 -2.23 9.07
C GLY A 593 -11.35 -2.18 10.57
N ASN A 594 -10.44 -2.81 11.32
CA ASN A 594 -10.53 -2.86 12.77
C ASN A 594 -10.47 -1.43 13.35
N ASN A 595 -11.51 -1.05 14.09
CA ASN A 595 -11.72 0.26 14.70
C ASN A 595 -11.63 0.21 16.23
N ALA A 596 -11.17 -0.90 16.82
CA ALA A 596 -11.01 -1.10 18.26
C ALA A 596 -9.76 -0.40 18.81
N TYR A 597 -9.66 0.90 18.57
CA TYR A 597 -8.45 1.72 18.70
C TYR A 597 -7.77 1.68 20.08
N LEU A 598 -8.57 1.49 21.14
CA LEU A 598 -8.14 1.59 22.54
C LEU A 598 -8.18 0.25 23.28
N ASP A 599 -8.32 -0.87 22.59
CA ASP A 599 -8.27 -2.22 23.19
C ASP A 599 -6.94 -2.46 23.91
N ASP A 600 -6.96 -3.31 24.94
CA ASP A 600 -5.76 -3.93 25.47
C ASP A 600 -5.04 -4.70 24.36
N MET A 601 -3.74 -4.44 24.19
CA MET A 601 -2.95 -4.99 23.09
C MET A 601 -2.85 -6.51 23.14
N ASN A 602 -2.83 -7.13 24.34
CA ASN A 602 -2.80 -8.59 24.47
C ASN A 602 -4.15 -9.20 24.06
N HIS A 603 -5.26 -8.58 24.48
CA HIS A 603 -6.59 -8.97 24.03
C HIS A 603 -6.72 -8.82 22.51
N ALA A 604 -6.33 -7.67 21.95
CA ALA A 604 -6.38 -7.41 20.52
C ALA A 604 -5.55 -8.44 19.71
N GLN A 605 -4.35 -8.82 20.20
CA GLN A 605 -3.52 -9.83 19.56
C GLN A 605 -4.23 -11.19 19.53
N LYS A 606 -4.77 -11.64 20.67
CA LYS A 606 -5.50 -12.91 20.75
C LYS A 606 -6.75 -12.90 19.88
N PHE A 607 -7.47 -11.77 19.84
CA PHE A 607 -8.63 -11.60 19.00
C PHE A 607 -8.28 -11.70 17.51
N ALA A 608 -7.23 -11.00 17.07
CA ALA A 608 -6.75 -11.07 15.68
C ALA A 608 -6.33 -12.49 15.31
N LEU A 609 -5.55 -13.16 16.16
CA LEU A 609 -5.14 -14.55 15.96
C LEU A 609 -6.34 -15.52 15.93
N ALA A 610 -7.30 -15.38 16.84
CA ALA A 610 -8.49 -16.22 16.85
C ALA A 610 -9.37 -16.02 15.60
N MET A 611 -9.35 -14.81 15.02
CA MET A 611 -10.09 -14.49 13.80
C MET A 611 -9.43 -15.08 12.55
N THR A 612 -8.10 -15.00 12.43
CA THR A 612 -7.39 -15.40 11.21
C THR A 612 -6.89 -16.84 11.24
N GLY A 613 -6.55 -17.38 12.41
CA GLY A 613 -5.95 -18.72 12.55
C GLY A 613 -6.26 -19.36 13.90
N PRO A 614 -7.52 -19.77 14.17
CA PRO A 614 -7.88 -20.39 15.44
C PRO A 614 -7.15 -21.72 15.70
N GLU A 615 -6.73 -22.45 14.66
CA GLU A 615 -5.88 -23.64 14.82
C GLU A 615 -4.44 -23.29 15.16
N ILE A 616 -3.93 -22.14 14.68
CA ILE A 616 -2.63 -21.60 15.07
C ILE A 616 -2.66 -21.19 16.54
N LEU A 617 -3.77 -20.63 17.03
CA LEU A 617 -3.98 -20.38 18.46
C LEU A 617 -3.88 -21.68 19.26
N GLN A 618 -4.58 -22.73 18.83
CA GLN A 618 -4.53 -24.04 19.49
C GLN A 618 -3.11 -24.63 19.50
N LEU A 619 -2.35 -24.52 18.40
CA LEU A 619 -0.96 -24.98 18.33
C LEU A 619 -0.01 -24.16 19.21
N ASN A 620 -0.18 -22.83 19.27
CA ASN A 620 0.57 -21.96 20.18
C ASN A 620 0.33 -22.35 21.65
N GLU A 621 -0.90 -22.69 22.02
CA GLU A 621 -1.26 -23.14 23.38
C GLU A 621 -0.59 -24.47 23.78
N MET A 622 -0.22 -25.31 22.81
CA MET A 622 0.51 -26.56 23.08
C MET A 622 1.96 -26.34 23.51
N LYS A 623 2.53 -25.15 23.25
CA LYS A 623 3.92 -24.78 23.58
C LYS A 623 4.93 -25.82 23.05
N LEU A 624 4.88 -26.02 21.74
CA LEU A 624 5.77 -26.94 21.02
C LEU A 624 7.24 -26.57 21.24
N LYS A 625 8.09 -27.59 21.38
CA LYS A 625 9.54 -27.41 21.50
C LYS A 625 10.15 -27.03 20.14
N PRO A 626 11.37 -26.46 20.11
CA PRO A 626 12.05 -26.11 18.85
C PRO A 626 12.30 -27.30 17.89
N ASP A 627 12.31 -28.52 18.40
CA ASP A 627 12.43 -29.78 17.63
C ASP A 627 11.08 -30.43 17.31
N GLN A 628 9.96 -29.70 17.51
CA GLN A 628 8.61 -30.12 17.17
C GLN A 628 8.05 -29.19 16.10
N VAL A 629 8.31 -29.54 14.84
CA VAL A 629 7.94 -28.75 13.66
C VAL A 629 6.51 -29.08 13.24
N VAL A 630 5.78 -28.08 12.76
CA VAL A 630 4.45 -28.26 12.16
C VAL A 630 4.58 -28.18 10.63
N LEU A 631 4.03 -29.16 9.92
CA LEU A 631 3.83 -29.05 8.48
C LEU A 631 2.45 -28.43 8.21
N SER A 632 2.42 -27.20 7.69
CA SER A 632 1.19 -26.50 7.30
C SER A 632 0.85 -26.76 5.84
N ILE A 633 -0.41 -27.15 5.58
CA ILE A 633 -0.91 -27.50 4.25
C ILE A 633 -2.13 -26.64 3.93
N GLY A 634 -2.08 -25.96 2.78
CA GLY A 634 -3.14 -25.07 2.32
C GLY A 634 -3.19 -23.73 3.04
N ASP A 635 -2.25 -23.42 3.94
CA ASP A 635 -2.20 -22.15 4.65
C ASP A 635 -0.78 -21.58 4.70
N ALA A 636 -0.68 -20.29 4.35
CA ALA A 636 0.53 -19.50 4.38
C ALA A 636 0.42 -18.26 5.28
N GLU A 637 -0.76 -17.99 5.89
CA GLU A 637 -1.01 -16.91 6.84
C GLU A 637 -0.46 -17.25 8.25
N LEU A 638 0.86 -17.48 8.34
CA LEU A 638 1.50 -18.09 9.51
C LEU A 638 2.26 -17.10 10.39
N PHE A 639 2.05 -15.78 10.22
CA PHE A 639 2.74 -14.75 11.01
C PHE A 639 2.58 -14.93 12.52
N TYR A 640 1.44 -15.42 13.00
CA TYR A 640 1.20 -15.63 14.43
C TYR A 640 1.73 -16.97 14.98
N ALA A 641 2.30 -17.85 14.15
CA ALA A 641 2.84 -19.13 14.62
C ALA A 641 4.06 -18.88 15.54
N GLU A 642 4.00 -19.32 16.80
CA GLU A 642 5.11 -19.20 17.76
C GLU A 642 6.02 -20.45 17.74
N PHE A 643 5.67 -21.43 16.92
CA PHE A 643 6.37 -22.69 16.73
C PHE A 643 7.09 -22.75 15.37
N PRO A 644 8.09 -23.62 15.22
CA PRO A 644 8.70 -23.90 13.92
C PRO A 644 7.68 -24.48 12.94
N VAL A 645 7.58 -23.92 11.75
CA VAL A 645 6.59 -24.34 10.74
C VAL A 645 7.23 -24.45 9.37
N ILE A 646 6.83 -25.47 8.62
CA ILE A 646 7.15 -25.67 7.21
C ILE A 646 5.84 -25.54 6.44
N TYR A 647 5.83 -24.72 5.40
CA TYR A 647 4.65 -24.43 4.59
C TYR A 647 5.07 -24.16 3.15
N SER A 648 4.12 -23.98 2.25
CA SER A 648 4.34 -23.48 0.89
C SER A 648 3.18 -22.59 0.47
N THR A 649 3.43 -21.48 -0.22
CA THR A 649 2.33 -20.70 -0.78
C THR A 649 1.65 -21.47 -1.91
N VAL A 650 0.47 -21.02 -2.33
CA VAL A 650 -0.25 -21.61 -3.47
C VAL A 650 0.52 -21.50 -4.80
N PHE A 651 1.56 -20.67 -4.89
CA PHE A 651 2.36 -20.49 -6.10
C PHE A 651 3.74 -21.15 -6.04
N ASP A 652 4.03 -21.86 -4.96
CA ASP A 652 5.23 -22.69 -4.81
C ASP A 652 4.86 -24.18 -4.96
N GLU A 653 5.87 -25.04 -5.06
CA GLU A 653 5.64 -26.49 -5.08
C GLU A 653 5.07 -26.97 -3.74
N ASP A 654 4.03 -27.81 -3.77
CA ASP A 654 3.37 -28.33 -2.57
C ASP A 654 4.27 -29.33 -1.84
N ILE A 655 4.76 -28.95 -0.65
CA ILE A 655 5.71 -29.73 0.14
C ILE A 655 5.12 -31.09 0.54
N PHE A 656 3.84 -31.14 0.91
CA PHE A 656 3.19 -32.39 1.29
C PHE A 656 3.16 -33.39 0.13
N LYS A 657 2.84 -32.94 -1.08
CA LYS A 657 2.93 -33.74 -2.30
C LYS A 657 4.36 -34.20 -2.54
N GLN A 658 5.34 -33.29 -2.49
CA GLN A 658 6.74 -33.66 -2.71
C GLN A 658 7.24 -34.74 -1.74
N TRP A 659 6.83 -34.68 -0.48
CA TRP A 659 7.32 -35.59 0.55
C TRP A 659 6.58 -36.92 0.58
N THR A 660 5.30 -36.95 0.20
CA THR A 660 4.45 -38.14 0.36
C THR A 660 4.08 -38.82 -0.95
N ALA A 661 4.18 -38.15 -2.10
CA ALA A 661 3.82 -38.73 -3.40
C ALA A 661 5.02 -39.37 -4.11
N GLN A 662 4.78 -40.47 -4.82
CA GLN A 662 5.67 -40.98 -5.86
C GLN A 662 5.46 -40.11 -7.10
N LEU A 663 6.33 -39.11 -7.30
CA LEU A 663 6.21 -38.16 -8.39
C LEU A 663 6.46 -38.84 -9.74
N GLU A 664 5.44 -38.87 -10.59
CA GLU A 664 5.49 -39.38 -11.96
C GLU A 664 4.99 -38.29 -12.91
N PRO A 665 5.83 -37.74 -13.81
CA PRO A 665 5.50 -36.56 -14.62
C PRO A 665 4.22 -36.69 -15.46
N ASP A 666 3.91 -37.90 -15.93
CA ASP A 666 2.79 -38.16 -16.85
C ASP A 666 1.50 -38.61 -16.13
N VAL A 667 1.51 -38.68 -14.79
CA VAL A 667 0.36 -39.14 -14.00
C VAL A 667 -0.34 -37.93 -13.36
N PRO A 668 -1.67 -37.79 -13.52
CA PRO A 668 -2.41 -36.72 -12.86
C PRO A 668 -2.25 -36.74 -11.35
N ASP A 669 -2.12 -35.57 -10.71
CA ASP A 669 -1.89 -35.40 -9.26
C ASP A 669 -2.81 -36.29 -8.39
N ARG A 670 -4.11 -36.35 -8.72
CA ARG A 670 -5.10 -37.19 -8.00
C ARG A 670 -4.77 -38.68 -8.02
N SER A 671 -4.14 -39.15 -9.10
CA SER A 671 -3.83 -40.56 -9.36
C SER A 671 -2.43 -40.97 -8.91
N LEU A 672 -1.61 -40.02 -8.43
CA LEU A 672 -0.27 -40.34 -7.92
C LEU A 672 -0.34 -41.33 -6.77
N LYS A 673 0.61 -42.25 -6.72
CA LYS A 673 0.72 -43.20 -5.59
C LYS A 673 1.42 -42.52 -4.43
N MET A 674 1.05 -42.92 -3.22
CA MET A 674 1.77 -42.51 -2.01
C MET A 674 3.07 -43.33 -1.91
N LYS A 675 4.14 -42.71 -1.43
CA LYS A 675 5.39 -43.39 -1.07
C LYS A 675 5.13 -44.43 0.03
N PRO A 676 6.03 -45.42 0.21
CA PRO A 676 5.94 -46.33 1.35
C PRO A 676 5.90 -45.57 2.68
N ALA A 677 5.07 -46.04 3.62
CA ALA A 677 4.86 -45.38 4.91
C ALA A 677 6.18 -45.12 5.65
N GLN A 678 7.10 -46.10 5.64
CA GLN A 678 8.42 -45.98 6.24
C GLN A 678 9.25 -44.82 5.65
N GLU A 679 9.19 -44.60 4.33
CA GLU A 679 9.92 -43.48 3.70
C GLU A 679 9.33 -42.13 4.15
N ILE A 680 8.01 -42.05 4.30
CA ILE A 680 7.32 -40.85 4.78
C ILE A 680 7.64 -40.59 6.25
N GLU A 681 7.63 -41.63 7.09
CA GLU A 681 8.03 -41.54 8.51
C GLU A 681 9.48 -41.09 8.66
N GLU A 682 10.40 -41.67 7.88
CA GLU A 682 11.81 -41.27 7.87
C GLU A 682 11.96 -39.81 7.45
N LYS A 683 11.20 -39.35 6.45
CA LYS A 683 11.18 -37.95 6.03
C LYS A 683 10.62 -37.03 7.12
N PHE A 684 9.48 -37.36 7.72
CA PHE A 684 8.87 -36.57 8.81
C PHE A 684 9.79 -36.51 10.02
N LYS A 685 10.46 -37.61 10.36
CA LYS A 685 11.46 -37.66 11.44
C LYS A 685 12.68 -36.82 11.13
N ALA A 686 13.19 -36.85 9.89
CA ALA A 686 14.34 -36.05 9.47
C ALA A 686 14.05 -34.54 9.53
N GLU A 687 12.82 -34.14 9.21
CA GLU A 687 12.37 -32.74 9.26
C GLU A 687 11.73 -32.37 10.61
N HIS A 688 11.81 -33.26 11.60
CA HIS A 688 11.27 -33.05 12.95
C HIS A 688 9.76 -32.73 13.00
N ILE A 689 8.98 -33.24 12.04
CA ILE A 689 7.53 -33.01 11.98
C ILE A 689 6.85 -33.73 13.14
N ALA A 690 6.28 -32.96 14.05
CA ALA A 690 5.48 -33.46 15.18
C ALA A 690 3.98 -33.39 14.87
N TYR A 691 3.55 -32.43 14.06
CA TYR A 691 2.15 -32.24 13.68
C TYR A 691 2.02 -31.86 12.21
N VAL A 692 0.93 -32.32 11.59
CA VAL A 692 0.50 -31.88 10.26
C VAL A 692 -0.79 -31.08 10.42
N TYR A 693 -0.75 -29.80 10.07
CA TYR A 693 -1.90 -28.90 10.08
C TYR A 693 -2.43 -28.75 8.64
N VAL A 694 -3.74 -28.87 8.47
CA VAL A 694 -4.39 -28.72 7.16
C VAL A 694 -5.54 -27.72 7.26
N ASN A 695 -5.47 -26.65 6.46
CA ASN A 695 -6.54 -25.68 6.32
C ASN A 695 -7.42 -26.04 5.10
N TRP A 696 -8.44 -26.87 5.34
CA TRP A 696 -9.35 -27.32 4.29
C TRP A 696 -10.19 -26.20 3.68
N ALA A 697 -10.50 -25.15 4.45
CA ALA A 697 -11.23 -23.99 3.95
C ALA A 697 -10.44 -23.25 2.88
N GLU A 698 -9.14 -23.05 3.09
CA GLU A 698 -8.26 -22.43 2.10
C GLU A 698 -8.01 -23.35 0.90
N VAL A 699 -7.80 -24.66 1.12
CA VAL A 699 -7.70 -25.63 0.02
C VAL A 699 -8.96 -25.59 -0.85
N LEU A 700 -10.16 -25.55 -0.25
CA LEU A 700 -11.40 -25.39 -0.98
C LEU A 700 -11.44 -24.04 -1.72
N ARG A 701 -11.10 -22.93 -1.04
CA ARG A 701 -11.08 -21.58 -1.62
C ARG A 701 -10.21 -21.51 -2.86
N TYR A 702 -9.05 -22.17 -2.86
CA TYR A 702 -8.17 -22.24 -4.02
C TYR A 702 -8.77 -23.03 -5.19
N ARG A 703 -9.64 -24.01 -4.92
CA ARG A 703 -10.30 -24.83 -5.96
C ARG A 703 -11.54 -24.19 -6.55
N LEU A 704 -12.13 -23.20 -5.88
CA LEU A 704 -13.35 -22.56 -6.37
C LEU A 704 -13.11 -21.88 -7.73
N PRO A 705 -14.14 -21.84 -8.60
CA PRO A 705 -14.04 -21.21 -9.91
C PRO A 705 -13.50 -19.77 -9.84
N GLY A 706 -12.48 -19.48 -10.65
CA GLY A 706 -11.88 -18.15 -10.73
C GLY A 706 -10.86 -17.82 -9.63
N SER A 707 -10.52 -18.80 -8.78
CA SER A 707 -9.40 -18.77 -7.82
C SER A 707 -8.10 -19.29 -8.45
N TYR A 708 -7.09 -19.62 -7.64
CA TYR A 708 -5.74 -19.95 -8.10
C TYR A 708 -5.52 -21.41 -8.52
N GLY A 709 -6.40 -22.33 -8.12
CA GLY A 709 -6.20 -23.78 -8.21
C GLY A 709 -5.27 -24.32 -7.10
N TYR A 710 -5.44 -25.59 -6.75
CA TYR A 710 -4.60 -26.31 -5.79
C TYR A 710 -4.29 -27.72 -6.29
N THR A 711 -3.22 -28.36 -5.81
CA THR A 711 -2.85 -29.72 -6.27
C THR A 711 -3.93 -30.74 -5.94
N ASP A 712 -4.42 -31.51 -6.92
CA ASP A 712 -5.46 -32.54 -6.69
C ASP A 712 -4.98 -33.74 -5.87
N TYR A 713 -3.70 -33.77 -5.51
CA TYR A 713 -3.14 -34.79 -4.62
C TYR A 713 -3.66 -34.65 -3.18
N VAL A 714 -3.79 -33.41 -2.70
CA VAL A 714 -4.25 -33.11 -1.33
C VAL A 714 -5.75 -33.33 -1.21
N THR A 715 -6.11 -34.43 -0.55
CA THR A 715 -7.49 -34.88 -0.31
C THR A 715 -7.62 -35.55 1.08
N PRO A 716 -8.79 -35.54 1.73
CA PRO A 716 -9.00 -36.21 3.02
C PRO A 716 -8.62 -37.69 3.01
N ALA A 717 -8.85 -38.37 1.88
CA ALA A 717 -8.51 -39.77 1.71
C ALA A 717 -7.01 -40.06 1.89
N ARG A 718 -6.11 -39.13 1.53
CA ARG A 718 -4.67 -39.27 1.76
C ARG A 718 -4.31 -39.26 3.24
N PHE A 719 -4.95 -38.40 4.02
CA PHE A 719 -4.73 -38.35 5.47
C PHE A 719 -5.28 -39.60 6.14
N GLN A 720 -6.43 -40.11 5.68
CA GLN A 720 -6.96 -41.39 6.16
C GLN A 720 -6.01 -42.56 5.85
N GLN A 721 -5.38 -42.57 4.67
CA GLN A 721 -4.38 -43.56 4.30
C GLN A 721 -3.16 -43.49 5.24
N LEU A 722 -2.65 -42.28 5.52
CA LEU A 722 -1.53 -42.08 6.45
C LEU A 722 -1.84 -42.55 7.88
N ILE A 723 -3.08 -42.35 8.34
CA ILE A 723 -3.56 -42.87 9.63
C ILE A 723 -3.60 -44.39 9.62
N GLN A 724 -4.15 -45.00 8.57
CA GLN A 724 -4.22 -46.46 8.44
C GLN A 724 -2.84 -47.12 8.36
N SER A 725 -1.86 -46.44 7.78
CA SER A 725 -0.48 -46.92 7.72
C SER A 725 0.34 -46.64 8.98
N GLY A 726 -0.21 -45.95 9.97
CA GLY A 726 0.49 -45.65 11.24
C GLY A 726 1.48 -44.50 11.17
N VAL A 727 1.45 -43.67 10.11
CA VAL A 727 2.31 -42.48 9.97
C VAL A 727 1.73 -41.29 10.76
N LEU A 728 0.41 -41.14 10.76
CA LEU A 728 -0.33 -40.11 11.48
C LEU A 728 -1.26 -40.75 12.52
N GLU A 729 -1.50 -40.03 13.61
CA GLU A 729 -2.57 -40.33 14.54
C GLU A 729 -3.89 -39.67 14.09
N PRO A 730 -5.06 -40.13 14.59
CA PRO A 730 -6.32 -39.43 14.38
C PRO A 730 -6.22 -37.94 14.75
N PRO A 731 -6.94 -37.05 14.03
CA PRO A 731 -6.83 -35.62 14.26
C PRO A 731 -7.26 -35.24 15.68
N LEU A 732 -6.61 -34.22 16.23
CA LEU A 732 -6.99 -33.64 17.51
C LEU A 732 -8.47 -33.19 17.48
N PRO A 733 -9.15 -33.13 18.64
CA PRO A 733 -10.53 -32.68 18.69
C PRO A 733 -10.70 -31.28 18.08
N ASN A 734 -11.53 -31.19 17.03
CA ASN A 734 -11.84 -29.91 16.40
C ASN A 734 -12.66 -29.03 17.35
N ARG A 735 -12.03 -27.98 17.88
CA ARG A 735 -12.69 -27.01 18.78
C ARG A 735 -13.29 -25.82 18.03
N PHE A 736 -12.64 -25.39 16.95
CA PHE A 736 -12.96 -24.15 16.23
C PHE A 736 -13.34 -24.37 14.76
N SER A 737 -13.01 -25.53 14.21
CA SER A 737 -12.89 -25.75 12.76
C SER A 737 -14.18 -26.22 12.09
N TYR A 738 -15.29 -25.50 12.27
CA TYR A 738 -16.58 -25.84 11.67
C TYR A 738 -17.25 -24.65 11.01
N ARG A 739 -17.74 -24.84 9.78
CA ARG A 739 -18.59 -23.88 9.08
C ARG A 739 -19.93 -24.52 8.72
N LYS A 740 -21.04 -23.88 9.11
CA LYS A 740 -22.39 -24.36 8.77
C LYS A 740 -22.58 -24.44 7.26
N LEU A 741 -23.14 -25.54 6.74
CA LEU A 741 -23.39 -25.72 5.31
C LEU A 741 -24.36 -24.67 4.74
N ASP A 742 -25.34 -24.24 5.53
CA ASP A 742 -26.32 -23.23 5.10
C ASP A 742 -25.70 -21.83 4.87
N SER A 743 -24.46 -21.61 5.32
CA SER A 743 -23.70 -20.39 5.04
C SER A 743 -22.96 -20.39 3.70
N PHE A 744 -22.99 -21.51 2.96
CA PHE A 744 -22.32 -21.63 1.68
C PHE A 744 -23.19 -21.09 0.55
N ARG A 745 -22.55 -20.49 -0.45
CA ARG A 745 -23.19 -20.29 -1.76
C ARG A 745 -23.38 -21.67 -2.39
N LYS A 746 -24.45 -21.82 -3.17
CA LYS A 746 -24.81 -23.11 -3.80
C LYS A 746 -23.65 -23.74 -4.58
N GLU A 747 -22.94 -22.93 -5.37
CA GLU A 747 -21.79 -23.36 -6.17
C GLU A 747 -20.62 -23.84 -5.30
N ASP A 748 -20.33 -23.14 -4.20
CA ASP A 748 -19.25 -23.52 -3.28
C ASP A 748 -19.58 -24.83 -2.55
N LEU A 749 -20.87 -25.04 -2.24
CA LEU A 749 -21.35 -26.28 -1.62
C LEU A 749 -21.27 -27.46 -2.60
N GLU A 750 -21.65 -27.27 -3.86
CA GLU A 750 -21.51 -28.28 -4.90
C GLU A 750 -20.04 -28.68 -5.09
N ALA A 751 -19.13 -27.70 -5.16
CA ALA A 751 -17.69 -27.96 -5.26
C ALA A 751 -17.14 -28.73 -4.04
N LEU A 752 -17.57 -28.39 -2.82
CA LEU A 752 -17.19 -29.12 -1.61
C LEU A 752 -17.65 -30.59 -1.66
N LEU A 753 -18.92 -30.82 -2.01
CA LEU A 753 -19.51 -32.16 -2.03
C LEU A 753 -18.92 -33.05 -3.13
N GLU A 754 -18.47 -32.46 -4.24
CA GLU A 754 -17.77 -33.17 -5.31
C GLU A 754 -16.33 -33.53 -4.93
N TRP A 755 -15.61 -32.60 -4.29
CA TRP A 755 -14.19 -32.78 -3.99
C TRP A 755 -13.93 -33.60 -2.72
N ALA A 756 -14.62 -33.28 -1.62
CA ALA A 756 -14.33 -33.80 -0.29
C ALA A 756 -15.60 -33.98 0.56
N PRO A 757 -16.55 -34.85 0.16
CA PRO A 757 -17.76 -35.10 0.92
C PRO A 757 -17.49 -35.62 2.34
N GLU A 758 -16.32 -36.21 2.58
CA GLU A 758 -15.88 -36.73 3.89
C GLU A 758 -15.64 -35.63 4.93
N LEU A 759 -15.45 -34.39 4.50
CA LEU A 759 -15.30 -33.24 5.40
C LEU A 759 -16.65 -32.69 5.90
N VAL A 760 -17.76 -33.25 5.44
CA VAL A 760 -19.10 -32.88 5.90
C VAL A 760 -19.55 -33.82 7.01
N VAL A 761 -19.81 -33.26 8.19
CA VAL A 761 -20.27 -33.99 9.37
C VAL A 761 -21.60 -33.45 9.87
N GLU A 762 -22.34 -34.27 10.60
CA GLU A 762 -23.57 -33.88 11.28
C GLU A 762 -23.31 -33.68 12.77
N ARG A 763 -23.74 -32.53 13.32
CA ARG A 763 -23.63 -32.17 14.74
C ARG A 763 -24.92 -31.49 15.17
N ASP A 764 -25.52 -31.96 16.26
CA ASP A 764 -26.75 -31.38 16.83
C ASP A 764 -27.90 -31.22 15.82
N GLY A 765 -28.00 -32.15 14.86
CA GLY A 765 -29.02 -32.15 13.80
C GLY A 765 -28.76 -31.18 12.64
N GLU A 766 -27.61 -30.50 12.63
CA GLU A 766 -27.18 -29.62 11.55
C GLU A 766 -25.91 -30.16 10.86
N ARG A 767 -25.72 -29.82 9.59
CA ARG A 767 -24.52 -30.24 8.83
C ARG A 767 -23.46 -29.15 8.81
N TYR A 768 -22.23 -29.56 9.05
CA TYR A 768 -21.05 -28.69 9.10
C TYR A 768 -19.94 -29.20 8.19
N PHE A 769 -19.22 -28.25 7.60
CA PHE A 769 -17.95 -28.47 6.93
C PHE A 769 -16.82 -28.34 7.95
N ILE A 770 -15.93 -29.33 8.00
CA ILE A 770 -14.69 -29.25 8.77
C ILE A 770 -13.71 -28.34 8.02
N THR A 771 -13.44 -27.16 8.59
CA THR A 771 -12.61 -26.13 7.91
C THR A 771 -11.12 -26.39 8.05
N ALA A 772 -10.68 -27.12 9.07
CA ALA A 772 -9.28 -27.43 9.31
C ALA A 772 -9.13 -28.63 10.26
N GLN A 773 -7.94 -29.25 10.25
CA GLN A 773 -7.59 -30.37 11.11
C GLN A 773 -6.10 -30.33 11.49
N ILE A 774 -5.76 -30.86 12.67
CA ILE A 774 -4.39 -31.01 13.16
C ILE A 774 -4.15 -32.49 13.47
N PHE A 775 -3.19 -33.12 12.80
CA PHE A 775 -2.84 -34.53 12.96
C PHE A 775 -1.50 -34.67 13.68
N PRO A 776 -1.43 -35.35 14.84
CA PRO A 776 -0.15 -35.73 15.42
C PRO A 776 0.57 -36.73 14.51
N VAL A 777 1.90 -36.62 14.39
CA VAL A 777 2.71 -37.65 13.75
C VAL A 777 2.93 -38.79 14.75
N ALA A 778 2.71 -40.03 14.31
CA ALA A 778 2.85 -41.19 15.18
C ALA A 778 4.31 -41.31 15.65
N THR A 779 4.50 -41.50 16.95
CA THR A 779 5.83 -41.80 17.49
C THR A 779 6.13 -43.28 17.24
N SER A 780 7.16 -43.56 16.45
CA SER A 780 7.66 -44.93 16.24
C SER A 780 7.94 -45.58 17.60
N GLN A 781 7.23 -46.68 17.92
CA GLN A 781 7.48 -47.48 19.12
C GLN A 781 8.87 -48.11 19.12
#